data_AF-A0A7Y7NDN0-F1
#
_entry.id   AF-A0A7Y7NDN0-F1
#
_cell.length_a   1.000
_cell.length_b   1.000
_cell.length_c   1.000
_cell.angle_alpha   90.00
_cell.angle_beta   90.00
_cell.angle_gamma   90.00
#
_symmetry.space_group_name_H-M   'P 1'
#
loop_
_entity.id
_entity.type
_entity.pdbx_description
1 polymer ?
#
loop_
_entity_poly.entity_id
_entity_poly.type
_entity_poly.pdbx_seq_one_letter_code
_entity_poly.pdbx_strand_id
1 'polypeptide(L)'
;METDKKQSATDSTILRDRAEDQLKTVTTEKGYTQNEYDAQRIIHELEVHQIELEMQSAELSLSRGIAETALEKYTDLFDFAQIGFLTLDNNGVISAANLHGAILLGKERSQLIGRCFGVFVSDADRPAFADFLSNIFTSQHKEVCEVELFTEGNQRLNVQISGTAAASGQECRMALIDITERKQTRQALLESEERFRSIVEHSPNMIMIHVDGKFVYLNPAAVINFGIDNQQEYIGKPIIEVVHPDFRDLVLERVAKITKFDQTNLKTEELLIRKDGSSFWAEITGIPTKFEGKSAVQTIAVDITKRVKDMEEILHSKSELDAAQAISHIGSWRVYFGEEGEQWSGSNELYRIHGYSVTIQLSMQFFIDRVHPEEREFAEAAWSNAINGLGPSEWKQRIIVDGRVKWLEVRVQFVNDSSERLIEVFGTVQDVTDQKMTQQALLESEERYRKIFEVESDALVLLDCASFGFIDVNKSALTLYGYSREEFLQLTAMDLSAEKAETEQALSTNIAHVSLRWHRKKDGTVFPVEIASTYFDYKGRTTHVAAIRDISERNRTEEVLCKSNERLTMALAASKMGVWELDLQTNAVLWSPEVHDIVGLKEFDGTFAAFAELLHPDDAEHVTGTLNRAVAVRENYTDEFRIIRPDGEQRWLFNLGRATFDKNGNPLHLIGTVQDITERKQIEEKLRLSEVKFSTAFRISPDSININRLCPK
;
A
#
# COMPACT_ATOMS: atom_id res chain seq x y z
N MET A 1 -41.67 108.73 5.26
CA MET A 1 -41.58 110.08 4.66
C MET A 1 -42.24 111.19 5.48
N GLU A 2 -43.23 110.93 6.37
CA GLU A 2 -43.77 111.97 7.27
C GLU A 2 -42.99 112.17 8.58
N THR A 3 -42.14 111.22 8.98
CA THR A 3 -41.31 111.32 10.20
C THR A 3 -40.02 112.13 10.00
N ASP A 4 -39.37 112.04 8.84
CA ASP A 4 -38.12 112.78 8.56
C ASP A 4 -38.32 114.30 8.44
N LYS A 5 -39.52 114.76 8.05
CA LYS A 5 -39.80 116.21 7.95
C LYS A 5 -39.99 116.90 9.30
N LYS A 6 -40.32 116.17 10.38
CA LYS A 6 -40.43 116.75 11.74
C LYS A 6 -39.09 116.80 12.48
N GLN A 7 -38.17 115.88 12.16
CA GLN A 7 -36.86 115.82 12.81
C GLN A 7 -35.93 116.94 12.30
N SER A 8 -35.92 117.17 10.99
CA SER A 8 -35.13 118.25 10.34
C SER A 8 -35.45 119.66 10.85
N ALA A 9 -36.70 119.95 11.26
CA ALA A 9 -37.06 121.27 11.80
C ALA A 9 -36.60 121.47 13.26
N THR A 10 -36.43 120.37 14.01
CA THR A 10 -36.03 120.41 15.43
C THR A 10 -34.50 120.52 15.55
N ASP A 11 -33.75 119.85 14.66
CA ASP A 11 -32.28 119.90 14.63
C ASP A 11 -31.74 121.27 14.19
N SER A 12 -32.41 121.96 13.25
CA SER A 12 -31.98 123.32 12.84
C SER A 12 -32.15 124.35 13.97
N THR A 13 -33.08 124.13 14.90
CA THR A 13 -33.33 125.06 16.01
C THR A 13 -32.28 124.86 17.12
N ILE A 14 -31.86 123.61 17.37
CA ILE A 14 -30.83 123.25 18.35
C ILE A 14 -29.42 123.67 17.88
N LEU A 15 -29.15 123.58 16.58
CA LEU A 15 -27.89 124.03 15.97
C LEU A 15 -27.72 125.55 16.05
N ARG A 16 -28.81 126.30 15.81
CA ARG A 16 -28.84 127.77 15.94
C ARG A 16 -28.58 128.24 17.37
N ASP A 17 -29.20 127.60 18.37
CA ASP A 17 -28.98 127.94 19.78
C ASP A 17 -27.52 127.68 20.23
N ARG A 18 -26.87 126.63 19.71
CA ARG A 18 -25.44 126.34 19.99
C ARG A 18 -24.49 127.31 19.30
N ALA A 19 -24.80 127.75 18.08
CA ALA A 19 -24.01 128.75 17.36
C ALA A 19 -24.12 130.13 18.04
N GLU A 20 -25.30 130.51 18.52
CA GLU A 20 -25.51 131.75 19.31
C GLU A 20 -24.73 131.74 20.64
N ASP A 21 -24.62 130.59 21.31
CA ASP A 21 -23.83 130.48 22.55
C ASP A 21 -22.31 130.51 22.32
N GLN A 22 -21.80 129.98 21.20
CA GLN A 22 -20.38 130.13 20.84
C GLN A 22 -20.01 131.56 20.44
N LEU A 23 -20.94 132.33 19.85
CA LEU A 23 -20.69 133.71 19.50
C LEU A 23 -20.62 134.64 20.73
N LYS A 24 -21.42 134.35 21.77
CA LYS A 24 -21.38 135.08 23.06
C LYS A 24 -20.01 135.03 23.74
N THR A 25 -19.19 134.02 23.45
CA THR A 25 -17.82 133.92 24.00
C THR A 25 -16.79 134.85 23.34
N VAL A 26 -17.10 135.50 22.21
CA VAL A 26 -16.10 136.27 21.43
C VAL A 26 -16.28 137.80 21.50
N THR A 27 -17.44 138.33 21.92
CA THR A 27 -17.70 139.78 21.92
C THR A 27 -17.96 140.38 23.31
N THR A 28 -16.95 141.05 23.88
CA THR A 28 -17.09 141.95 25.04
C THR A 28 -17.18 143.42 24.62
N GLU A 29 -18.32 144.02 24.95
CA GLU A 29 -18.65 145.44 25.24
C GLU A 29 -17.94 146.58 24.47
N LYS A 30 -18.74 147.33 23.69
CA LYS A 30 -18.74 148.82 23.66
C LYS A 30 -20.01 149.36 23.00
N GLY A 31 -20.54 150.45 23.55
CA GLY A 31 -21.82 151.06 23.16
C GLY A 31 -21.75 151.89 21.86
N TYR A 32 -22.77 151.73 21.01
CA TYR A 32 -22.88 152.35 19.69
C TYR A 32 -24.32 152.80 19.36
N THR A 33 -24.48 153.66 18.35
CA THR A 33 -25.75 154.32 17.98
C THR A 33 -26.60 153.46 17.02
N GLN A 34 -27.90 153.78 16.89
CA GLN A 34 -28.94 152.92 16.30
C GLN A 34 -28.68 152.38 14.88
N ASN A 35 -27.86 153.07 14.06
CA ASN A 35 -27.50 152.63 12.70
C ASN A 35 -26.32 151.64 12.66
N GLU A 36 -25.47 151.62 13.71
CA GLU A 36 -24.39 150.63 13.88
C GLU A 36 -24.92 149.32 14.48
N TYR A 37 -26.05 149.38 15.20
CA TYR A 37 -26.71 148.20 15.79
C TYR A 37 -27.27 147.25 14.71
N ASP A 38 -27.84 147.79 13.62
CA ASP A 38 -28.34 146.96 12.51
C ASP A 38 -27.20 146.32 11.72
N ALA A 39 -26.07 147.01 11.54
CA ALA A 39 -24.88 146.45 10.91
C ALA A 39 -24.22 145.36 11.77
N GLN A 40 -24.11 145.57 13.09
CA GLN A 40 -23.62 144.54 14.01
C GLN A 40 -24.58 143.35 14.13
N ARG A 41 -25.90 143.57 14.04
CA ARG A 41 -26.87 142.47 14.03
C ARG A 41 -26.77 141.61 12.78
N ILE A 42 -26.53 142.21 11.61
CA ILE A 42 -26.31 141.46 10.37
C ILE A 42 -24.96 140.73 10.41
N ILE A 43 -23.90 141.34 10.94
CA ILE A 43 -22.60 140.66 11.14
C ILE A 43 -22.77 139.49 12.11
N HIS A 44 -23.48 139.68 13.22
CA HIS A 44 -23.81 138.62 14.18
C HIS A 44 -24.62 137.48 13.53
N GLU A 45 -25.66 137.80 12.74
CA GLU A 45 -26.44 136.80 12.00
C GLU A 45 -25.58 136.05 10.96
N LEU A 46 -24.66 136.73 10.28
CA LEU A 46 -23.73 136.11 9.32
C LEU A 46 -22.68 135.23 10.01
N GLU A 47 -22.14 135.64 11.16
CA GLU A 47 -21.19 134.84 11.93
C GLU A 47 -21.88 133.60 12.52
N VAL A 48 -23.12 133.73 13.01
CA VAL A 48 -23.95 132.59 13.45
C VAL A 48 -24.21 131.63 12.29
N HIS A 49 -24.58 132.13 11.10
CA HIS A 49 -24.73 131.30 9.90
C HIS A 49 -23.43 130.62 9.46
N GLN A 50 -22.28 131.30 9.59
CA GLN A 50 -20.99 130.73 9.26
C GLN A 50 -20.62 129.57 10.19
N ILE A 51 -20.83 129.72 11.49
CA ILE A 51 -20.62 128.65 12.48
C ILE A 51 -21.61 127.49 12.25
N GLU A 52 -22.87 127.80 11.95
CA GLU A 52 -23.88 126.78 11.64
C GLU A 52 -23.48 125.94 10.41
N LEU A 53 -22.98 126.59 9.35
CA LEU A 53 -22.46 125.92 8.16
C LEU A 53 -21.20 125.09 8.45
N GLU A 54 -20.27 125.60 9.27
CA GLU A 54 -19.07 124.86 9.68
C GLU A 54 -19.42 123.62 10.51
N MET A 55 -20.41 123.71 11.42
CA MET A 55 -20.89 122.56 12.18
C MET A 55 -21.62 121.54 11.29
N GLN A 56 -22.50 121.98 10.38
CA GLN A 56 -23.14 121.08 9.41
C GLN A 56 -22.10 120.35 8.55
N SER A 57 -21.06 121.05 8.08
CA SER A 57 -19.97 120.45 7.31
C SER A 57 -19.19 119.39 8.12
N ALA A 58 -18.91 119.68 9.40
CA ALA A 58 -18.23 118.74 10.29
C ALA A 58 -19.08 117.48 10.58
N GLU A 59 -20.38 117.63 10.83
CA GLU A 59 -21.31 116.51 11.04
C GLU A 59 -21.48 115.66 9.78
N LEU A 60 -21.54 116.31 8.61
CA LEU A 60 -21.63 115.64 7.31
C LEU A 60 -20.33 114.88 6.98
N SER A 61 -19.17 115.43 7.35
CA SER A 61 -17.87 114.75 7.22
C SER A 61 -17.77 113.54 8.15
N LEU A 62 -18.24 113.64 9.40
CA LEU A 62 -18.29 112.51 10.34
C LEU A 62 -19.25 111.41 9.87
N SER A 63 -20.46 111.78 9.45
CA SER A 63 -21.46 110.83 8.91
C SER A 63 -20.96 110.14 7.65
N ARG A 64 -20.28 110.88 6.78
CA ARG A 64 -19.63 110.31 5.59
C ARG A 64 -18.51 109.34 5.97
N GLY A 65 -17.65 109.69 6.93
CA GLY A 65 -16.61 108.78 7.42
C GLY A 65 -17.17 107.49 8.02
N ILE A 66 -18.22 107.57 8.84
CA ILE A 66 -18.91 106.39 9.40
C ILE A 66 -19.52 105.53 8.27
N ALA A 67 -20.16 106.16 7.28
CA ALA A 67 -20.75 105.46 6.14
C ALA A 67 -19.68 104.80 5.26
N GLU A 68 -18.55 105.46 5.01
CA GLU A 68 -17.41 104.91 4.26
C GLU A 68 -16.81 103.69 4.98
N THR A 69 -16.54 103.78 6.29
CA THR A 69 -16.04 102.63 7.08
C THR A 69 -17.05 101.49 7.18
N ALA A 70 -18.35 101.79 7.29
CA ALA A 70 -19.39 100.77 7.27
C ALA A 70 -19.47 100.08 5.92
N LEU A 71 -19.39 100.84 4.82
CA LEU A 71 -19.40 100.31 3.46
C LEU A 71 -18.20 99.40 3.20
N GLU A 72 -16.99 99.81 3.59
CA GLU A 72 -15.78 98.97 3.53
C GLU A 72 -15.97 97.65 4.30
N LYS A 73 -16.47 97.71 5.53
CA LYS A 73 -16.75 96.51 6.35
C LYS A 73 -17.78 95.58 5.71
N TYR A 74 -18.83 96.12 5.09
CA TYR A 74 -19.84 95.31 4.39
C TYR A 74 -19.28 94.70 3.11
N THR A 75 -18.47 95.44 2.36
CA THR A 75 -17.80 94.93 1.15
C THR A 75 -16.86 93.78 1.50
N ASP A 76 -16.06 93.90 2.57
CA ASP A 76 -15.20 92.81 3.04
C ASP A 76 -16.01 91.57 3.45
N LEU A 77 -17.07 91.73 4.25
CA LEU A 77 -17.92 90.60 4.64
C LEU A 77 -18.60 89.94 3.44
N PHE A 78 -18.98 90.72 2.43
CA PHE A 78 -19.58 90.24 1.20
C PHE A 78 -18.58 89.48 0.33
N ASP A 79 -17.36 90.00 0.14
CA ASP A 79 -16.33 89.40 -0.72
C ASP A 79 -15.60 88.21 -0.07
N PHE A 80 -15.39 88.21 1.25
CA PHE A 80 -14.73 87.12 1.97
C PHE A 80 -15.67 86.02 2.47
N ALA A 81 -16.99 86.12 2.22
CA ALA A 81 -17.92 85.04 2.52
C ALA A 81 -17.57 83.78 1.71
N GLN A 82 -17.62 82.60 2.33
CA GLN A 82 -17.46 81.30 1.65
C GLN A 82 -18.72 80.86 0.88
N ILE A 83 -19.54 81.82 0.47
CA ILE A 83 -20.81 81.62 -0.25
C ILE A 83 -20.77 82.57 -1.44
N GLY A 84 -21.11 82.07 -2.63
CA GLY A 84 -21.18 82.90 -3.82
C GLY A 84 -22.44 83.73 -3.78
N PHE A 85 -22.34 85.05 -3.68
CA PHE A 85 -23.48 85.94 -3.75
C PHE A 85 -23.55 86.56 -5.15
N LEU A 86 -24.70 86.41 -5.80
CA LEU A 86 -25.01 87.01 -7.10
C LEU A 86 -26.29 87.81 -7.00
N THR A 87 -26.38 88.91 -7.75
CA THR A 87 -27.64 89.60 -8.04
C THR A 87 -27.93 89.41 -9.52
N LEU A 88 -29.12 88.94 -9.84
CA LEU A 88 -29.59 88.80 -11.22
C LEU A 88 -30.79 89.70 -11.48
N ASP A 89 -30.98 90.12 -12.73
CA ASP A 89 -32.22 90.75 -13.20
C ASP A 89 -33.30 89.70 -13.54
N ASN A 90 -34.50 90.17 -13.93
CA ASN A 90 -35.62 89.31 -14.34
C ASN A 90 -35.33 88.43 -15.57
N ASN A 91 -34.28 88.73 -16.34
CA ASN A 91 -33.83 87.94 -17.48
C ASN A 91 -32.70 86.96 -17.12
N GLY A 92 -32.32 86.88 -15.84
CA GLY A 92 -31.25 86.02 -15.35
C GLY A 92 -29.84 86.54 -15.68
N VAL A 93 -29.69 87.83 -15.96
CA VAL A 93 -28.40 88.49 -16.23
C VAL A 93 -27.77 88.96 -14.92
N ILE A 94 -26.50 88.65 -14.72
CA ILE A 94 -25.76 89.00 -13.49
C ILE A 94 -25.51 90.51 -13.46
N SER A 95 -26.09 91.21 -12.48
CA SER A 95 -25.85 92.65 -12.23
C SER A 95 -24.79 92.89 -11.16
N ALA A 96 -24.64 91.97 -10.20
CA ALA A 96 -23.58 92.01 -9.20
C ALA A 96 -23.12 90.59 -8.80
N ALA A 97 -21.87 90.47 -8.35
CA ALA A 97 -21.29 89.24 -7.84
C ALA A 97 -20.27 89.58 -6.73
N ASN A 98 -20.16 88.76 -5.69
CA ASN A 98 -19.03 88.84 -4.76
C ASN A 98 -17.80 88.08 -5.31
N LEU A 99 -16.65 88.27 -4.66
CA LEU A 99 -15.41 87.58 -5.02
C LEU A 99 -15.56 86.05 -5.03
N HIS A 100 -16.21 85.47 -4.02
CA HIS A 100 -16.40 84.02 -3.94
C HIS A 100 -17.31 83.46 -5.05
N GLY A 101 -18.36 84.19 -5.45
CA GLY A 101 -19.22 83.83 -6.58
C GLY A 101 -18.47 83.88 -7.91
N ALA A 102 -17.52 84.80 -8.04
CA ALA A 102 -16.62 84.87 -9.19
C ALA A 102 -15.66 83.65 -9.23
N ILE A 103 -15.10 83.27 -8.09
CA ILE A 103 -14.26 82.07 -7.93
C ILE A 103 -15.06 80.79 -8.28
N LEU A 104 -16.27 80.63 -7.74
CA LEU A 104 -17.12 79.47 -8.01
C LEU A 104 -17.49 79.32 -9.49
N LEU A 105 -17.63 80.42 -10.22
CA LEU A 105 -17.91 80.41 -11.66
C LEU A 105 -16.64 80.34 -12.53
N GLY A 106 -15.45 80.41 -11.91
CA GLY A 106 -14.16 80.36 -12.59
C GLY A 106 -13.88 81.56 -13.49
N LYS A 107 -14.44 82.73 -13.18
CA LYS A 107 -14.31 83.95 -14.01
C LYS A 107 -14.05 85.18 -13.18
N GLU A 108 -13.38 86.16 -13.78
CA GLU A 108 -13.24 87.48 -13.16
C GLU A 108 -14.61 88.16 -13.04
N ARG A 109 -14.84 88.86 -11.93
CA ARG A 109 -16.09 89.59 -11.64
C ARG A 109 -16.52 90.49 -12.80
N SER A 110 -15.57 91.19 -13.42
CA SER A 110 -15.80 92.08 -14.57
C SER A 110 -16.38 91.36 -15.80
N GLN A 111 -16.06 90.08 -15.99
CA GLN A 111 -16.53 89.25 -17.10
C GLN A 111 -17.86 88.55 -16.81
N LEU A 112 -18.30 88.56 -15.56
CA LEU A 112 -19.58 88.00 -15.12
C LEU A 112 -20.71 89.01 -15.23
N ILE A 113 -20.44 90.29 -14.92
CA ILE A 113 -21.46 91.34 -14.99
C ILE A 113 -21.96 91.49 -16.45
N GLY A 114 -23.27 91.49 -16.64
CA GLY A 114 -23.91 91.57 -17.96
C GLY A 114 -24.05 90.22 -18.68
N ARG A 115 -23.60 89.11 -18.07
CA ARG A 115 -23.74 87.75 -18.64
C ARG A 115 -24.92 87.02 -18.02
N CYS A 116 -25.60 86.20 -18.82
CA CYS A 116 -26.68 85.35 -18.32
C CYS A 116 -26.12 84.20 -17.47
N PHE A 117 -26.64 84.04 -16.25
CA PHE A 117 -26.22 82.97 -15.34
C PHE A 117 -26.54 81.57 -15.89
N GLY A 118 -27.64 81.43 -16.65
CA GLY A 118 -28.06 80.16 -17.24
C GLY A 118 -27.04 79.51 -18.19
N VAL A 119 -26.03 80.27 -18.66
CA VAL A 119 -24.90 79.75 -19.46
C VAL A 119 -23.99 78.85 -18.64
N PHE A 120 -23.91 79.07 -17.33
CA PHE A 120 -23.11 78.24 -16.42
C PHE A 120 -23.88 77.00 -15.95
N VAL A 121 -25.21 76.96 -16.09
CA VAL A 121 -26.04 75.82 -15.67
C VAL A 121 -25.98 74.71 -16.72
N SER A 122 -25.89 73.46 -16.25
CA SER A 122 -25.88 72.28 -17.12
C SER A 122 -27.12 72.20 -18.01
N ASP A 123 -26.98 71.63 -19.21
CA ASP A 123 -28.11 71.48 -20.14
C ASP A 123 -29.29 70.72 -19.50
N ALA A 124 -29.00 69.76 -18.62
CA ALA A 124 -30.00 68.94 -17.92
C ALA A 124 -30.75 69.74 -16.84
N ASP A 125 -30.08 70.67 -16.15
CA ASP A 125 -30.63 71.41 -15.01
C ASP A 125 -31.19 72.80 -15.40
N ARG A 126 -30.98 73.27 -16.63
CA ARG A 126 -31.52 74.54 -17.14
C ARG A 126 -33.03 74.70 -16.94
N PRO A 127 -33.89 73.69 -17.19
CA PRO A 127 -35.33 73.81 -16.94
C PRO A 127 -35.64 74.05 -15.45
N ALA A 128 -35.01 73.28 -14.56
CA ALA A 128 -35.17 73.42 -13.12
C ALA A 128 -34.71 74.80 -12.62
N PHE A 129 -33.64 75.34 -13.19
CA PHE A 129 -33.18 76.69 -12.90
C PHE A 129 -34.13 77.78 -13.42
N ALA A 130 -34.72 77.60 -14.60
CA ALA A 130 -35.69 78.54 -15.16
C ALA A 130 -36.98 78.60 -14.31
N ASP A 131 -37.48 77.44 -13.88
CA ASP A 131 -38.62 77.34 -12.96
C ASP A 131 -38.31 78.01 -11.62
N PHE A 132 -37.11 77.77 -11.07
CA PHE A 132 -36.63 78.43 -9.86
C PHE A 132 -36.64 79.96 -9.99
N LEU A 133 -36.08 80.52 -11.08
CA LEU A 133 -36.09 81.97 -11.29
C LEU A 133 -37.53 82.52 -11.42
N SER A 134 -38.39 81.84 -12.17
CA SER A 134 -39.80 82.24 -12.33
C SER A 134 -40.55 82.26 -10.98
N ASN A 135 -40.32 81.24 -10.16
CA ASN A 135 -40.93 81.10 -8.84
C ASN A 135 -40.46 82.18 -7.86
N ILE A 136 -39.19 82.59 -7.91
CA ILE A 136 -38.68 83.67 -7.05
C ILE A 136 -39.41 84.99 -7.32
N PHE A 137 -39.57 85.36 -8.59
CA PHE A 137 -40.21 86.62 -8.97
C PHE A 137 -41.73 86.59 -8.78
N THR A 138 -42.35 85.42 -8.86
CA THR A 138 -43.80 85.27 -8.66
C THR A 138 -44.19 85.16 -7.19
N SER A 139 -43.42 84.43 -6.37
CA SER A 139 -43.75 84.16 -4.96
C SER A 139 -43.20 85.20 -3.99
N GLN A 140 -42.14 85.93 -4.36
CA GLN A 140 -41.34 86.79 -3.47
C GLN A 140 -40.82 86.10 -2.19
N HIS A 141 -40.85 84.77 -2.14
CA HIS A 141 -40.30 83.98 -1.04
C HIS A 141 -38.91 83.46 -1.38
N LYS A 142 -38.24 82.89 -0.37
CA LYS A 142 -36.95 82.24 -0.56
C LYS A 142 -37.18 80.89 -1.24
N GLU A 143 -36.63 80.73 -2.43
CA GLU A 143 -36.61 79.47 -3.16
C GLU A 143 -35.24 78.81 -3.07
N VAL A 144 -35.19 77.49 -3.24
CA VAL A 144 -33.95 76.71 -3.27
C VAL A 144 -34.00 75.72 -4.42
N CYS A 145 -32.93 75.62 -5.19
CA CYS A 145 -32.72 74.55 -6.16
C CYS A 145 -31.29 74.01 -6.08
N GLU A 146 -31.06 72.82 -6.59
CA GLU A 146 -29.73 72.25 -6.77
C GLU A 146 -29.49 72.07 -8.26
N VAL A 147 -28.35 72.53 -8.73
CA VAL A 147 -27.99 72.44 -10.15
C VAL A 147 -26.51 72.10 -10.29
N GLU A 148 -26.15 71.45 -11.40
CA GLU A 148 -24.76 71.31 -11.82
C GLU A 148 -24.34 72.54 -12.64
N LEU A 149 -23.19 73.12 -12.28
CA LEU A 149 -22.56 74.22 -13.02
C LEU A 149 -21.34 73.73 -13.81
N PHE A 150 -21.17 74.31 -14.99
CA PHE A 150 -19.96 74.24 -15.81
C PHE A 150 -19.14 75.53 -15.65
N THR A 151 -17.94 75.40 -15.10
CA THR A 151 -16.99 76.52 -14.99
C THR A 151 -16.03 76.56 -16.17
N GLU A 152 -15.38 77.71 -16.37
CA GLU A 152 -14.34 77.86 -17.39
C GLU A 152 -13.09 77.05 -16.96
N GLY A 153 -12.87 75.92 -17.65
CA GLY A 153 -11.97 74.85 -17.21
C GLY A 153 -12.59 73.44 -17.31
N ASN A 154 -13.87 73.34 -17.65
CA ASN A 154 -14.63 72.09 -17.81
C ASN A 154 -14.79 71.28 -16.49
N GLN A 155 -14.62 71.96 -15.36
CA GLN A 155 -14.87 71.39 -14.04
C GLN A 155 -16.37 71.47 -13.74
N ARG A 156 -16.93 70.35 -13.25
CA ARG A 156 -18.34 70.26 -12.86
C ARG A 156 -18.45 70.52 -11.37
N LEU A 157 -19.29 71.46 -10.99
CA LEU A 157 -19.59 71.80 -9.59
C LEU A 157 -21.06 71.56 -9.33
N ASN A 158 -21.37 70.80 -8.28
CA ASN A 158 -22.74 70.70 -7.79
C ASN A 158 -22.97 71.83 -6.81
N VAL A 159 -23.90 72.73 -7.10
CA VAL A 159 -24.22 73.86 -6.22
C VAL A 159 -25.67 73.81 -5.77
N GLN A 160 -25.89 74.17 -4.51
CA GLN A 160 -27.20 74.54 -4.01
C GLN A 160 -27.35 76.06 -4.15
N ILE A 161 -28.40 76.47 -4.86
CA ILE A 161 -28.73 77.86 -5.09
C ILE A 161 -29.94 78.20 -4.23
N SER A 162 -29.82 79.23 -3.39
CA SER A 162 -30.92 79.83 -2.66
C SER A 162 -31.15 81.25 -3.16
N GLY A 163 -32.36 81.60 -3.58
CA GLY A 163 -32.66 82.91 -4.14
C GLY A 163 -33.88 83.57 -3.52
N THR A 164 -33.91 84.90 -3.51
CA THR A 164 -35.07 85.70 -3.07
C THR A 164 -35.17 86.99 -3.89
N ALA A 165 -36.38 87.46 -4.14
CA ALA A 165 -36.59 88.70 -4.88
C ALA A 165 -36.16 89.91 -4.05
N ALA A 166 -35.52 90.90 -4.68
CA ALA A 166 -35.23 92.18 -4.05
C ALA A 166 -36.52 93.00 -3.89
N ALA A 167 -36.52 93.98 -2.96
CA ALA A 167 -37.69 94.82 -2.68
C ALA A 167 -38.20 95.62 -3.89
N SER A 168 -37.36 95.83 -4.91
CA SER A 168 -37.73 96.48 -6.18
C SER A 168 -38.54 95.57 -7.12
N GLY A 169 -38.52 94.24 -6.92
CA GLY A 169 -39.17 93.24 -7.79
C GLY A 169 -38.54 93.09 -9.18
N GLN A 170 -37.44 93.78 -9.46
CA GLN A 170 -36.74 93.76 -10.75
C GLN A 170 -35.39 93.00 -10.72
N GLU A 171 -34.96 92.62 -9.53
CA GLU A 171 -33.73 91.86 -9.30
C GLU A 171 -33.98 90.77 -8.26
N CYS A 172 -33.20 89.70 -8.30
CA CYS A 172 -33.14 88.68 -7.26
C CYS A 172 -31.72 88.57 -6.69
N ARG A 173 -31.64 88.28 -5.39
CA ARG A 173 -30.39 87.98 -4.70
C ARG A 173 -30.27 86.48 -4.53
N MET A 174 -29.16 85.92 -4.96
CA MET A 174 -28.86 84.50 -4.94
C MET A 174 -27.61 84.21 -4.12
N ALA A 175 -27.66 83.10 -3.39
CA ALA A 175 -26.56 82.51 -2.65
C ALA A 175 -26.26 81.13 -3.24
N LEU A 176 -25.00 80.88 -3.57
CA LEU A 176 -24.50 79.65 -4.16
C LEU A 176 -23.58 78.97 -3.14
N ILE A 177 -23.89 77.71 -2.84
CA ILE A 177 -23.12 76.87 -1.91
C ILE A 177 -22.65 75.65 -2.68
N ASP A 178 -21.34 75.41 -2.71
CA ASP A 178 -20.79 74.17 -3.28
C ASP A 178 -21.15 72.98 -2.38
N ILE A 179 -21.82 71.99 -2.96
CA ILE A 179 -22.24 70.74 -2.31
C ILE A 179 -21.58 69.51 -2.94
N THR A 180 -20.54 69.69 -3.76
CA THR A 180 -19.86 68.64 -4.51
C THR A 180 -19.29 67.55 -3.61
N GLU A 181 -18.49 67.92 -2.60
CA GLU A 181 -17.88 66.97 -1.65
C GLU A 181 -18.94 66.16 -0.89
N ARG A 182 -20.05 66.81 -0.50
CA ARG A 182 -21.17 66.17 0.20
C ARG A 182 -21.89 65.15 -0.68
N LYS A 183 -22.16 65.49 -1.96
CA LYS A 183 -22.78 64.55 -2.91
C LYS A 183 -21.84 63.39 -3.25
N GLN A 184 -20.55 63.66 -3.46
CA GLN A 184 -19.55 62.61 -3.73
C GLN A 184 -19.38 61.65 -2.55
N THR A 185 -19.33 62.14 -1.31
CA THR A 185 -19.23 61.28 -0.12
C THR A 185 -20.45 60.38 0.04
N ARG A 186 -21.66 60.94 -0.17
CA ARG A 186 -22.91 60.16 -0.11
C ARG A 186 -22.97 59.10 -1.21
N GLN A 187 -22.57 59.46 -2.43
CA GLN A 187 -22.56 58.54 -3.56
C GLN A 187 -21.52 57.43 -3.37
N ALA A 188 -20.30 57.77 -2.94
CA ALA A 188 -19.26 56.81 -2.64
C ALA A 188 -19.66 55.85 -1.50
N LEU A 189 -20.42 56.33 -0.50
CA LEU A 189 -20.96 55.46 0.55
C LEU A 189 -21.98 54.48 -0.01
N LEU A 190 -22.93 54.94 -0.83
CA LEU A 190 -23.92 54.08 -1.48
C LEU A 190 -23.26 53.04 -2.40
N GLU A 191 -22.32 53.46 -3.24
CA GLU A 191 -21.57 52.57 -4.12
C GLU A 191 -20.73 51.57 -3.33
N SER A 192 -20.13 51.98 -2.21
CA SER A 192 -19.39 51.08 -1.34
C SER A 192 -20.32 50.07 -0.65
N GLU A 193 -21.50 50.48 -0.16
CA GLU A 193 -22.50 49.58 0.43
C GLU A 193 -23.02 48.56 -0.59
N GLU A 194 -23.36 49.00 -1.80
CA GLU A 194 -23.79 48.11 -2.89
C GLU A 194 -22.68 47.15 -3.29
N ARG A 195 -21.43 47.64 -3.39
CA ARG A 195 -20.26 46.80 -3.69
C ARG A 195 -20.04 45.73 -2.61
N PHE A 196 -20.09 46.09 -1.34
CA PHE A 196 -19.93 45.13 -0.25
C PHE A 196 -21.07 44.12 -0.22
N ARG A 197 -22.32 44.58 -0.36
CA ARG A 197 -23.49 43.69 -0.45
C ARG A 197 -23.35 42.70 -1.60
N SER A 198 -22.96 43.19 -2.78
CA SER A 198 -22.73 42.37 -3.97
C SER A 198 -21.67 41.29 -3.74
N ILE A 199 -20.53 41.62 -3.11
CA ILE A 199 -19.45 40.65 -2.81
C ILE A 199 -19.93 39.54 -1.87
N VAL A 200 -20.71 39.88 -0.84
CA VAL A 200 -21.19 38.89 0.15
C VAL A 200 -22.30 38.02 -0.44
N GLU A 201 -23.28 38.62 -1.12
CA GLU A 201 -24.43 37.92 -1.70
C GLU A 201 -24.05 37.02 -2.88
N HIS A 202 -23.06 37.42 -3.69
CA HIS A 202 -22.56 36.64 -4.83
C HIS A 202 -21.31 35.82 -4.51
N SER A 203 -20.87 35.76 -3.25
CA SER A 203 -19.74 34.90 -2.87
C SER A 203 -20.11 33.43 -3.10
N PRO A 204 -19.24 32.63 -3.73
CA PRO A 204 -19.46 31.19 -3.84
C PRO A 204 -19.27 30.47 -2.49
N ASN A 205 -18.62 31.14 -1.52
CA ASN A 205 -18.40 30.59 -0.19
C ASN A 205 -19.61 30.89 0.70
N MET A 206 -19.91 29.98 1.62
CA MET A 206 -20.95 30.18 2.60
C MET A 206 -20.45 31.21 3.62
N ILE A 207 -21.12 32.36 3.70
CA ILE A 207 -20.82 33.42 4.66
C ILE A 207 -21.99 33.49 5.63
N MET A 208 -21.68 33.35 6.92
CA MET A 208 -22.65 33.41 8.00
C MET A 208 -22.15 34.37 9.06
N ILE A 209 -23.05 35.06 9.74
CA ILE A 209 -22.72 35.84 10.93
C ILE A 209 -23.58 35.33 12.06
N HIS A 210 -22.96 35.13 13.22
CA HIS A 210 -23.68 34.73 14.42
C HIS A 210 -23.29 35.61 15.62
N VAL A 211 -24.29 35.86 16.47
CA VAL A 211 -24.15 36.57 17.75
C VAL A 211 -24.59 35.60 18.84
N ASP A 212 -23.78 35.44 19.89
CA ASP A 212 -24.04 34.51 21.00
C ASP A 212 -24.38 33.08 20.53
N GLY A 213 -23.70 32.62 19.47
CA GLY A 213 -23.91 31.29 18.87
C GLY A 213 -25.23 31.13 18.11
N LYS A 214 -25.93 32.21 17.75
CA LYS A 214 -27.16 32.18 16.95
C LYS A 214 -26.99 32.93 15.64
N PHE A 215 -27.51 32.39 14.54
CA PHE A 215 -27.41 33.05 13.23
C PHE A 215 -28.14 34.40 13.22
N VAL A 216 -27.46 35.43 12.72
CA VAL A 216 -28.04 36.75 12.44
C VAL A 216 -27.98 37.10 10.96
N TYR A 217 -27.15 36.40 10.18
CA TYR A 217 -27.09 36.53 8.74
C TYR A 217 -26.54 35.25 8.10
N LEU A 218 -27.03 34.91 6.91
CA LEU A 218 -26.49 33.88 6.02
C LEU A 218 -26.57 34.40 4.59
N ASN A 219 -25.52 34.26 3.78
CA ASN A 219 -25.59 34.62 2.37
C ASN A 219 -26.30 33.51 1.53
N PRO A 220 -26.63 33.78 0.25
CA PRO A 220 -27.30 32.81 -0.62
C PRO A 220 -26.55 31.48 -0.77
N ALA A 221 -25.22 31.51 -0.81
CA ALA A 221 -24.41 30.29 -0.87
C ALA A 221 -24.60 29.40 0.35
N ALA A 222 -24.68 29.97 1.56
CA ALA A 222 -25.01 29.21 2.78
C ALA A 222 -26.41 28.60 2.70
N VAL A 223 -27.41 29.38 2.28
CA VAL A 223 -28.80 28.90 2.13
C VAL A 223 -28.87 27.70 1.18
N ILE A 224 -28.22 27.79 0.01
CA ILE A 224 -28.18 26.72 -1.00
C ILE A 224 -27.44 25.48 -0.47
N ASN A 225 -26.24 25.64 0.10
CA ASN A 225 -25.42 24.50 0.54
C ASN A 225 -26.02 23.75 1.73
N PHE A 226 -26.70 24.44 2.65
CA PHE A 226 -27.44 23.80 3.73
C PHE A 226 -28.80 23.23 3.29
N GLY A 227 -29.23 23.47 2.06
CA GLY A 227 -30.55 23.05 1.56
C GLY A 227 -31.71 23.74 2.29
N ILE A 228 -31.55 25.01 2.63
CA ILE A 228 -32.54 25.83 3.32
C ILE A 228 -33.39 26.56 2.28
N ASP A 229 -34.71 26.57 2.46
CA ASP A 229 -35.62 27.24 1.50
C ASP A 229 -35.64 28.76 1.68
N ASN A 230 -35.54 29.21 2.94
CA ASN A 230 -35.55 30.63 3.29
C ASN A 230 -34.56 30.89 4.44
N GLN A 231 -33.64 31.85 4.23
CA GLN A 231 -32.70 32.29 5.25
C GLN A 231 -33.37 32.60 6.61
N GLN A 232 -34.55 33.24 6.59
CA GLN A 232 -35.29 33.62 7.80
C GLN A 232 -35.67 32.43 8.69
N GLU A 233 -35.72 31.21 8.14
CA GLU A 233 -35.96 29.98 8.92
C GLU A 233 -34.82 29.69 9.91
N TYR A 234 -33.60 30.10 9.58
CA TYR A 234 -32.40 29.83 10.38
C TYR A 234 -31.91 31.04 11.17
N ILE A 235 -32.39 32.25 10.86
CA ILE A 235 -32.13 33.43 11.69
C ILE A 235 -32.67 33.19 13.12
N GLY A 236 -31.81 33.40 14.11
CA GLY A 236 -32.09 33.17 15.53
C GLY A 236 -31.88 31.73 16.01
N LYS A 237 -31.70 30.76 15.11
CA LYS A 237 -31.38 29.38 15.49
C LYS A 237 -29.92 29.25 15.94
N PRO A 238 -29.63 28.36 16.91
CA PRO A 238 -28.27 28.04 17.31
C PRO A 238 -27.46 27.47 16.13
N ILE A 239 -26.23 27.95 15.95
CA ILE A 239 -25.32 27.44 14.90
C ILE A 239 -24.98 25.96 15.09
N ILE A 240 -25.13 25.44 16.31
CA ILE A 240 -24.81 24.05 16.65
C ILE A 240 -25.75 23.04 15.98
N GLU A 241 -26.93 23.49 15.50
CA GLU A 241 -27.88 22.62 14.81
C GLU A 241 -27.37 22.15 13.45
N VAL A 242 -26.54 22.97 12.78
CA VAL A 242 -25.93 22.61 11.48
C VAL A 242 -24.56 21.93 11.63
N VAL A 243 -24.13 21.65 12.85
CA VAL A 243 -22.84 20.99 13.16
C VAL A 243 -23.10 19.54 13.57
N HIS A 244 -22.32 18.62 13.00
CA HIS A 244 -22.38 17.20 13.33
C HIS A 244 -22.12 16.97 14.83
N PRO A 245 -22.87 16.06 15.52
CA PRO A 245 -22.76 15.85 16.96
C PRO A 245 -21.32 15.72 17.48
N ASP A 246 -20.47 14.99 16.76
CA ASP A 246 -19.08 14.73 17.14
C ASP A 246 -18.19 16.00 17.17
N PHE A 247 -18.59 17.06 16.46
CA PHE A 247 -17.83 18.30 16.35
C PHE A 247 -18.41 19.43 17.23
N ARG A 248 -19.56 19.20 17.90
CA ARG A 248 -20.28 20.27 18.61
C ARG A 248 -19.47 20.90 19.74
N ASP A 249 -18.86 20.08 20.58
CA ASP A 249 -18.09 20.56 21.73
C ASP A 249 -16.87 21.40 21.27
N LEU A 250 -16.19 20.93 20.23
CA LEU A 250 -15.05 21.63 19.61
C LEU A 250 -15.48 23.00 19.06
N VAL A 251 -16.62 23.05 18.35
CA VAL A 251 -17.14 24.31 17.79
C VAL A 251 -17.53 25.29 18.88
N LEU A 252 -18.21 24.84 19.95
CA LEU A 252 -18.60 25.69 21.08
C LEU A 252 -17.40 26.29 21.80
N GLU A 253 -16.37 25.48 22.08
CA GLU A 253 -15.13 25.95 22.71
C GLU A 253 -14.42 26.97 21.82
N ARG A 254 -14.34 26.71 20.52
CA ARG A 254 -13.72 27.62 19.54
C ARG A 254 -14.46 28.95 19.45
N VAL A 255 -15.79 28.92 19.32
CA VAL A 255 -16.61 30.13 19.23
C VAL A 255 -16.42 31.00 20.48
N ALA A 256 -16.38 30.38 21.66
CA ALA A 256 -16.10 31.06 22.91
C ALA A 256 -14.70 31.68 22.93
N LYS A 257 -13.67 31.01 22.38
CA LYS A 257 -12.32 31.59 22.26
C LYS A 257 -12.27 32.79 21.32
N ILE A 258 -12.89 32.70 20.13
CA ILE A 258 -12.92 33.79 19.14
C ILE A 258 -13.58 35.04 19.74
N THR A 259 -14.75 34.89 20.37
CA THR A 259 -15.46 36.03 20.98
C THR A 259 -14.73 36.65 22.16
N LYS A 260 -14.00 35.85 22.94
CA LYS A 260 -13.38 36.31 24.19
C LYS A 260 -11.97 36.87 24.01
N PHE A 261 -11.22 36.40 23.00
CA PHE A 261 -9.83 36.78 22.77
C PHE A 261 -9.61 37.63 21.51
N ASP A 262 -10.66 37.92 20.72
CA ASP A 262 -10.59 38.70 19.47
C ASP A 262 -9.54 38.16 18.48
N GLN A 263 -9.44 36.83 18.42
CA GLN A 263 -8.49 36.12 17.56
C GLN A 263 -9.24 35.41 16.43
N THR A 264 -8.81 35.68 15.19
CA THR A 264 -9.17 34.86 14.03
C THR A 264 -8.62 33.46 14.23
N ASN A 265 -9.45 32.43 14.06
CA ASN A 265 -8.98 31.07 14.21
C ASN A 265 -8.32 30.54 12.93
N LEU A 266 -7.41 29.56 13.08
CA LEU A 266 -6.88 28.77 11.96
C LEU A 266 -8.02 28.03 11.25
N LYS A 267 -7.86 27.82 9.93
CA LYS A 267 -8.74 26.99 9.11
C LYS A 267 -8.87 25.61 9.75
N THR A 268 -10.09 25.16 9.97
CA THR A 268 -10.40 23.85 10.56
C THR A 268 -11.43 23.13 9.72
N GLU A 269 -11.27 21.82 9.57
CA GLU A 269 -12.19 20.96 8.83
C GLU A 269 -13.23 20.39 9.80
N GLU A 270 -14.51 20.57 9.47
CA GLU A 270 -15.64 20.18 10.32
C GLU A 270 -16.72 19.52 9.47
N LEU A 271 -17.44 18.60 10.09
CA LEU A 271 -18.58 17.97 9.44
C LEU A 271 -19.85 18.76 9.78
N LEU A 272 -20.50 19.29 8.75
CA LEU A 272 -21.76 20.03 8.83
C LEU A 272 -22.93 19.19 8.36
N ILE A 273 -24.13 19.50 8.83
CA ILE A 273 -25.38 18.82 8.49
C ILE A 273 -26.29 19.76 7.70
N ARG A 274 -26.85 19.27 6.60
CA ARG A 274 -27.89 19.94 5.81
C ARG A 274 -29.28 19.74 6.42
N LYS A 275 -30.26 20.52 5.96
CA LYS A 275 -31.67 20.41 6.39
C LYS A 275 -32.27 18.99 6.16
N ASP A 276 -31.82 18.29 5.13
CA ASP A 276 -32.26 16.91 4.80
C ASP A 276 -31.59 15.82 5.66
N GLY A 277 -30.68 16.20 6.56
CA GLY A 277 -29.92 15.30 7.42
C GLY A 277 -28.62 14.76 6.80
N SER A 278 -28.35 15.05 5.52
CA SER A 278 -27.07 14.69 4.90
C SER A 278 -25.92 15.50 5.50
N SER A 279 -24.75 14.87 5.65
CA SER A 279 -23.56 15.54 6.16
C SER A 279 -22.57 15.87 5.03
N PHE A 280 -21.78 16.92 5.21
CA PHE A 280 -20.73 17.31 4.27
C PHE A 280 -19.54 17.95 5.00
N TRP A 281 -18.36 17.78 4.41
CA TRP A 281 -17.13 18.34 4.96
C TRP A 281 -17.01 19.80 4.57
N ALA A 282 -16.78 20.66 5.56
CA ALA A 282 -16.55 22.07 5.34
C ALA A 282 -15.24 22.52 6.00
N GLU A 283 -14.46 23.30 5.26
CA GLU A 283 -13.34 24.07 5.80
C GLU A 283 -13.90 25.39 6.35
N ILE A 284 -13.78 25.59 7.66
CA ILE A 284 -14.38 26.69 8.42
C ILE A 284 -13.30 27.68 8.86
N THR A 285 -13.57 28.96 8.64
CA THR A 285 -12.78 30.08 9.18
C THR A 285 -13.71 31.02 9.95
N GLY A 286 -13.42 31.24 11.23
CA GLY A 286 -14.15 32.19 12.08
C GLY A 286 -13.34 33.48 12.29
N ILE A 287 -13.95 34.61 11.97
CA ILE A 287 -13.37 35.96 12.06
C ILE A 287 -14.21 36.76 13.07
N PRO A 288 -13.61 37.32 14.14
CA PRO A 288 -14.34 38.19 15.05
C PRO A 288 -14.75 39.48 14.33
N THR A 289 -15.99 39.92 14.50
CA THR A 289 -16.55 41.12 13.86
C THR A 289 -17.55 41.83 14.78
N LYS A 290 -18.07 42.97 14.33
CA LYS A 290 -19.19 43.66 14.99
C LYS A 290 -20.41 43.64 14.07
N PHE A 291 -21.55 43.24 14.62
CA PHE A 291 -22.84 43.29 13.94
C PHE A 291 -23.81 44.11 14.79
N GLU A 292 -24.33 45.22 14.25
CA GLU A 292 -25.21 46.16 14.97
C GLU A 292 -24.64 46.61 16.35
N GLY A 293 -23.32 46.79 16.43
CA GLY A 293 -22.63 47.18 17.66
C GLY A 293 -22.38 46.05 18.67
N LYS A 294 -22.89 44.83 18.43
CA LYS A 294 -22.63 43.64 19.26
C LYS A 294 -21.40 42.87 18.75
N SER A 295 -20.70 42.20 19.66
CA SER A 295 -19.64 41.25 19.29
C SER A 295 -20.26 40.06 18.55
N ALA A 296 -19.73 39.77 17.37
CA ALA A 296 -20.24 38.73 16.47
C ALA A 296 -19.07 37.94 15.89
N VAL A 297 -19.37 36.80 15.30
CA VAL A 297 -18.38 36.02 14.55
C VAL A 297 -18.90 35.84 13.13
N GLN A 298 -18.10 36.31 12.17
CA GLN A 298 -18.29 36.01 10.76
C GLN A 298 -17.61 34.67 10.48
N THR A 299 -18.40 33.72 10.00
CA THR A 299 -17.94 32.38 9.62
C THR A 299 -17.95 32.25 8.11
N ILE A 300 -16.82 31.88 7.53
CA ILE A 300 -16.68 31.50 6.13
C ILE A 300 -16.52 29.98 6.09
N ALA A 301 -17.41 29.31 5.36
CA ALA A 301 -17.35 27.87 5.15
C ALA A 301 -17.19 27.56 3.65
N VAL A 302 -16.28 26.64 3.34
CA VAL A 302 -16.04 26.12 1.99
C VAL A 302 -16.33 24.62 1.99
N ASP A 303 -17.23 24.15 1.13
CA ASP A 303 -17.47 22.71 0.98
C ASP A 303 -16.23 22.04 0.35
N ILE A 304 -15.62 21.12 1.10
CA ILE A 304 -14.43 20.37 0.69
C ILE A 304 -14.74 18.88 0.48
N THR A 305 -16.01 18.49 0.45
CA THR A 305 -16.44 17.07 0.33
C THR A 305 -15.85 16.42 -0.92
N LYS A 306 -15.83 17.13 -2.05
CA LYS A 306 -15.20 16.64 -3.27
C LYS A 306 -13.70 16.42 -3.08
N ARG A 307 -13.00 17.39 -2.49
CA ARG A 307 -11.55 17.31 -2.22
C ARG A 307 -11.20 16.12 -1.33
N VAL A 308 -11.99 15.87 -0.29
CA VAL A 308 -11.78 14.73 0.62
C VAL A 308 -12.02 13.40 -0.11
N LYS A 309 -13.12 13.28 -0.87
CA LYS A 309 -13.40 12.06 -1.64
C LYS A 309 -12.35 11.77 -2.71
N ASP A 310 -11.93 12.77 -3.48
CA ASP A 310 -10.90 12.62 -4.51
C ASP A 310 -9.56 12.16 -3.87
N MET A 311 -9.24 12.69 -2.68
CA MET A 311 -8.04 12.30 -1.94
C MET A 311 -8.11 10.86 -1.40
N GLU A 312 -9.26 10.46 -0.85
CA GLU A 312 -9.51 9.08 -0.41
C GLU A 312 -9.45 8.10 -1.59
N GLU A 313 -10.02 8.44 -2.74
CA GLU A 313 -9.99 7.61 -3.95
C GLU A 313 -8.56 7.44 -4.49
N ILE A 314 -7.76 8.50 -4.50
CA ILE A 314 -6.33 8.44 -4.86
C ILE A 314 -5.55 7.56 -3.87
N LEU A 315 -5.79 7.71 -2.57
CA LEU A 315 -5.14 6.89 -1.53
C LEU A 315 -5.55 5.42 -1.65
N HIS A 316 -6.82 5.14 -1.89
CA HIS A 316 -7.33 3.79 -2.10
C HIS A 316 -6.74 3.18 -3.35
N SER A 317 -6.79 3.88 -4.49
CA SER A 317 -6.20 3.42 -5.76
C SER A 317 -4.69 3.17 -5.65
N LYS A 318 -3.96 4.05 -4.94
CA LYS A 318 -2.52 3.85 -4.68
C LYS A 318 -2.27 2.61 -3.81
N SER A 319 -3.07 2.42 -2.76
CA SER A 319 -2.96 1.23 -1.90
C SER A 319 -3.30 -0.06 -2.64
N GLU A 320 -4.30 -0.05 -3.53
CA GLU A 320 -4.66 -1.20 -4.36
C GLU A 320 -3.56 -1.54 -5.37
N LEU A 321 -2.95 -0.52 -6.00
CA LEU A 321 -1.80 -0.70 -6.88
C LEU A 321 -0.58 -1.28 -6.13
N ASP A 322 -0.25 -0.73 -4.96
CA ASP A 322 0.84 -1.24 -4.12
C ASP A 322 0.58 -2.70 -3.70
N ALA A 323 -0.66 -3.04 -3.34
CA ALA A 323 -1.06 -4.40 -2.99
C ALA A 323 -1.00 -5.36 -4.20
N ALA A 324 -1.48 -4.94 -5.38
CA ALA A 324 -1.43 -5.74 -6.59
C ALA A 324 0.03 -6.02 -7.02
N GLN A 325 0.91 -5.04 -6.90
CA GLN A 325 2.36 -5.19 -7.12
C GLN A 325 2.98 -6.19 -6.13
N ALA A 326 2.64 -6.08 -4.84
CA ALA A 326 3.14 -7.00 -3.82
C ALA A 326 2.64 -8.45 -4.00
N ILE A 327 1.36 -8.63 -4.37
CA ILE A 327 0.77 -9.96 -4.61
C ILE A 327 1.38 -10.62 -5.85
N SER A 328 1.66 -9.84 -6.89
CA SER A 328 2.26 -10.36 -8.13
C SER A 328 3.78 -10.49 -8.08
N HIS A 329 4.41 -10.03 -6.99
CA HIS A 329 5.85 -9.91 -6.85
C HIS A 329 6.48 -9.10 -7.98
N ILE A 330 5.81 -8.01 -8.40
CA ILE A 330 6.24 -7.13 -9.47
C ILE A 330 6.61 -5.77 -8.90
N GLY A 331 7.90 -5.44 -8.92
CA GLY A 331 8.41 -4.11 -8.64
C GLY A 331 8.49 -3.27 -9.92
N SER A 332 7.83 -2.12 -9.95
CA SER A 332 8.03 -1.11 -11.01
C SER A 332 9.16 -0.15 -10.67
N TRP A 333 9.88 0.29 -11.69
CA TRP A 333 10.90 1.33 -11.61
C TRP A 333 10.82 2.24 -12.82
N ARG A 334 11.33 3.46 -12.67
CA ARG A 334 11.33 4.50 -13.69
C ARG A 334 12.57 5.37 -13.53
N VAL A 335 13.11 5.84 -14.64
CA VAL A 335 14.12 6.89 -14.70
C VAL A 335 13.73 7.96 -15.70
N TYR A 336 13.80 9.22 -15.29
CA TYR A 336 13.64 10.38 -16.16
C TYR A 336 14.99 10.97 -16.54
N PHE A 337 15.16 11.35 -17.80
CA PHE A 337 16.38 11.95 -18.33
C PHE A 337 16.14 13.44 -18.59
N GLY A 338 16.43 14.28 -17.58
CA GLY A 338 16.25 15.74 -17.63
C GLY A 338 17.56 16.53 -17.73
N GLU A 339 17.47 17.86 -17.74
CA GLU A 339 18.65 18.75 -17.69
C GLU A 339 19.45 18.61 -16.38
N GLU A 340 18.79 18.20 -15.29
CA GLU A 340 19.39 17.95 -13.97
C GLU A 340 20.02 16.55 -13.83
N GLY A 341 20.03 15.74 -14.90
CA GLY A 341 20.53 14.37 -14.90
C GLY A 341 19.44 13.31 -14.76
N GLU A 342 19.82 12.12 -14.29
CA GLU A 342 18.94 10.96 -14.14
C GLU A 342 18.16 11.00 -12.82
N GLN A 343 16.83 11.01 -12.90
CA GLN A 343 15.95 10.92 -11.71
C GLN A 343 15.28 9.55 -11.64
N TRP A 344 15.69 8.74 -10.68
CA TRP A 344 15.18 7.38 -10.48
C TRP A 344 14.02 7.34 -9.47
N SER A 345 13.02 6.51 -9.76
CA SER A 345 11.87 6.23 -8.90
C SER A 345 11.55 4.74 -8.93
N GLY A 346 11.13 4.19 -7.80
CA GLY A 346 10.81 2.77 -7.65
C GLY A 346 9.63 2.54 -6.71
N SER A 347 8.84 1.52 -7.01
CA SER A 347 7.78 1.01 -6.12
C SER A 347 8.37 0.37 -4.86
N ASN A 348 7.57 0.26 -3.80
CA ASN A 348 7.97 -0.42 -2.57
C ASN A 348 8.35 -1.89 -2.81
N GLU A 349 7.65 -2.57 -3.71
CA GLU A 349 7.93 -3.98 -4.04
C GLU A 349 9.28 -4.15 -4.74
N LEU A 350 9.73 -3.17 -5.55
CA LEU A 350 11.08 -3.20 -6.14
C LEU A 350 12.16 -3.28 -5.05
N TYR A 351 12.05 -2.46 -4.01
CA TYR A 351 12.97 -2.48 -2.88
C TYR A 351 12.90 -3.81 -2.13
N ARG A 352 11.70 -4.36 -1.94
CA ARG A 352 11.47 -5.65 -1.28
C ARG A 352 12.09 -6.83 -2.04
N ILE A 353 11.91 -6.88 -3.37
CA ILE A 353 12.50 -7.92 -4.23
C ILE A 353 14.02 -7.93 -4.08
N HIS A 354 14.63 -6.76 -4.05
CA HIS A 354 16.08 -6.58 -3.95
C HIS A 354 16.62 -6.61 -2.51
N GLY A 355 15.76 -6.64 -1.48
CA GLY A 355 16.15 -6.74 -0.07
C GLY A 355 16.60 -5.43 0.59
N TYR A 356 16.12 -4.28 0.14
CA TYR A 356 16.58 -2.96 0.60
C TYR A 356 15.44 -2.06 1.11
N SER A 357 15.83 -0.99 1.80
CA SER A 357 14.92 0.08 2.24
C SER A 357 14.68 1.09 1.12
N VAL A 358 13.49 1.69 1.11
CA VAL A 358 13.05 2.77 0.20
C VAL A 358 13.95 4.02 0.30
N THR A 359 14.79 4.11 1.34
CA THR A 359 15.73 5.22 1.55
C THR A 359 16.98 5.16 0.68
N ILE A 360 17.20 4.07 -0.05
CA ILE A 360 18.38 3.94 -0.92
C ILE A 360 18.13 4.63 -2.26
N GLN A 361 19.10 5.45 -2.67
CA GLN A 361 19.09 6.08 -3.97
C GLN A 361 19.35 5.04 -5.06
N LEU A 362 18.38 4.87 -5.95
CA LEU A 362 18.46 3.98 -7.10
C LEU A 362 19.42 4.55 -8.14
N SER A 363 20.15 3.66 -8.82
CA SER A 363 21.03 3.97 -9.95
C SER A 363 21.18 2.74 -10.83
N MET A 364 21.71 2.89 -12.04
CA MET A 364 22.06 1.74 -12.88
C MET A 364 23.02 0.79 -12.12
N GLN A 365 24.07 1.34 -11.49
CA GLN A 365 25.05 0.55 -10.76
C GLN A 365 24.42 -0.26 -9.61
N PHE A 366 23.41 0.30 -8.94
CA PHE A 366 22.68 -0.38 -7.87
C PHE A 366 22.09 -1.72 -8.35
N PHE A 367 21.53 -1.78 -9.56
CA PHE A 367 20.96 -3.02 -10.10
C PHE A 367 22.05 -4.00 -10.55
N ILE A 368 23.07 -3.52 -11.26
CA ILE A 368 24.16 -4.34 -11.78
C ILE A 368 24.95 -5.04 -10.67
N ASP A 369 25.23 -4.35 -9.57
CA ASP A 369 25.97 -4.92 -8.44
C ASP A 369 25.28 -6.15 -7.82
N ARG A 370 23.96 -6.29 -8.02
CA ARG A 370 23.15 -7.40 -7.48
C ARG A 370 23.00 -8.56 -8.45
N VAL A 371 23.29 -8.36 -9.74
CA VAL A 371 23.29 -9.45 -10.72
C VAL A 371 24.38 -10.46 -10.37
N HIS A 372 24.07 -11.73 -10.57
CA HIS A 372 25.00 -12.84 -10.37
C HIS A 372 26.31 -12.57 -11.12
N PRO A 373 27.50 -12.81 -10.52
CA PRO A 373 28.78 -12.40 -11.12
C PRO A 373 29.01 -12.84 -12.56
N GLU A 374 28.57 -14.06 -12.91
CA GLU A 374 28.66 -14.62 -14.27
C GLU A 374 27.78 -13.89 -15.31
N GLU A 375 26.76 -13.16 -14.85
CA GLU A 375 25.75 -12.52 -15.69
C GLU A 375 25.85 -10.99 -15.70
N ARG A 376 26.75 -10.40 -14.90
CA ARG A 376 26.89 -8.94 -14.77
C ARG A 376 27.26 -8.27 -16.09
N GLU A 377 28.22 -8.81 -16.81
CA GLU A 377 28.69 -8.25 -18.10
C GLU A 377 27.55 -8.27 -19.14
N PHE A 378 26.75 -9.34 -19.15
CA PHE A 378 25.55 -9.41 -19.98
C PHE A 378 24.49 -8.39 -19.55
N ALA A 379 24.23 -8.25 -18.26
CA ALA A 379 23.24 -7.31 -17.74
C ALA A 379 23.63 -5.84 -18.02
N GLU A 380 24.91 -5.49 -17.86
CA GLU A 380 25.44 -4.16 -18.22
C GLU A 380 25.26 -3.89 -19.71
N ALA A 381 25.63 -4.84 -20.58
CA ALA A 381 25.46 -4.71 -22.02
C ALA A 381 23.98 -4.62 -22.42
N ALA A 382 23.11 -5.46 -21.83
CA ALA A 382 21.67 -5.43 -22.08
C ALA A 382 21.07 -4.09 -21.67
N TRP A 383 21.47 -3.53 -20.53
CA TRP A 383 21.01 -2.24 -20.04
C TRP A 383 21.48 -1.07 -20.90
N SER A 384 22.77 -1.07 -21.27
CA SER A 384 23.35 -0.05 -22.15
C SER A 384 22.68 -0.09 -23.54
N ASN A 385 22.45 -1.28 -24.09
CA ASN A 385 21.74 -1.42 -25.36
C ASN A 385 20.27 -1.01 -25.25
N ALA A 386 19.61 -1.35 -24.15
CA ALA A 386 18.23 -0.97 -23.85
C ALA A 386 18.07 0.56 -23.89
N ILE A 387 18.87 1.31 -23.13
CA ILE A 387 18.83 2.80 -23.12
C ILE A 387 19.07 3.40 -24.52
N ASN A 388 19.86 2.74 -25.37
CA ASN A 388 20.10 3.17 -26.74
C ASN A 388 19.04 2.68 -27.75
N GLY A 389 17.96 2.04 -27.31
CA GLY A 389 16.90 1.50 -28.17
C GLY A 389 17.30 0.27 -28.99
N LEU A 390 18.45 -0.35 -28.69
CA LEU A 390 19.06 -1.47 -29.42
C LEU A 390 19.05 -2.79 -28.63
N GLY A 391 18.56 -2.78 -27.39
CA GLY A 391 18.56 -3.91 -26.46
C GLY A 391 17.24 -4.69 -26.43
N PRO A 392 17.23 -5.88 -25.83
CA PRO A 392 16.00 -6.64 -25.60
C PRO A 392 15.09 -5.90 -24.62
N SER A 393 13.79 -5.82 -24.94
CA SER A 393 12.77 -5.25 -24.06
C SER A 393 12.39 -6.17 -22.89
N GLU A 394 12.84 -7.43 -22.93
CA GLU A 394 12.58 -8.45 -21.92
C GLU A 394 13.73 -9.44 -21.81
N TRP A 395 14.17 -9.75 -20.59
CA TRP A 395 15.14 -10.81 -20.31
C TRP A 395 14.98 -11.39 -18.90
N LYS A 396 15.70 -12.48 -18.62
CA LYS A 396 15.76 -13.13 -17.31
C LYS A 396 17.18 -13.08 -16.78
N GLN A 397 17.32 -12.80 -15.49
CA GLN A 397 18.63 -12.71 -14.83
C GLN A 397 18.57 -13.23 -13.41
N ARG A 398 19.69 -13.74 -12.92
CA ARG A 398 19.86 -14.12 -11.52
C ARG A 398 20.39 -12.94 -10.73
N ILE A 399 19.83 -12.69 -9.54
CA ILE A 399 20.39 -11.76 -8.57
C ILE A 399 20.72 -12.45 -7.25
N ILE A 400 21.63 -11.86 -6.49
CA ILE A 400 21.98 -12.30 -5.14
C ILE A 400 21.42 -11.30 -4.13
N VAL A 401 20.51 -11.77 -3.28
CA VAL A 401 19.91 -11.00 -2.19
C VAL A 401 20.11 -11.78 -0.89
N ASP A 402 20.77 -11.17 0.09
CA ASP A 402 21.08 -11.79 1.40
C ASP A 402 21.75 -13.18 1.28
N GLY A 403 22.61 -13.36 0.27
CA GLY A 403 23.31 -14.62 0.00
C GLY A 403 22.46 -15.70 -0.67
N ARG A 404 21.20 -15.41 -1.03
CA ARG A 404 20.32 -16.31 -1.78
C ARG A 404 20.20 -15.86 -3.23
N VAL A 405 20.14 -16.83 -4.15
CA VAL A 405 19.92 -16.56 -5.57
C VAL A 405 18.42 -16.44 -5.82
N LYS A 406 18.01 -15.34 -6.46
CA LYS A 406 16.65 -15.11 -6.96
C LYS A 406 16.67 -15.02 -8.48
N TRP A 407 15.60 -15.51 -9.11
CA TRP A 407 15.37 -15.36 -10.55
C TRP A 407 14.45 -14.18 -10.80
N LEU A 408 14.92 -13.22 -11.59
CA LEU A 408 14.14 -12.06 -12.00
C LEU A 408 13.83 -12.08 -13.49
N GLU A 409 12.61 -11.69 -13.82
CA GLU A 409 12.18 -11.34 -15.18
C GLU A 409 12.06 -9.82 -15.26
N VAL A 410 12.86 -9.21 -16.13
CA VAL A 410 12.95 -7.76 -16.29
C VAL A 410 12.31 -7.38 -17.62
N ARG A 411 11.40 -6.40 -17.59
CA ARG A 411 10.79 -5.79 -18.76
C ARG A 411 11.03 -4.31 -18.77
N VAL A 412 11.32 -3.76 -19.93
CA VAL A 412 11.68 -2.34 -20.11
C VAL A 412 10.88 -1.74 -21.26
N GLN A 413 10.40 -0.52 -21.05
CA GLN A 413 9.76 0.32 -22.05
C GLN A 413 10.43 1.69 -22.09
N PHE A 414 10.48 2.26 -23.29
CA PHE A 414 11.16 3.51 -23.60
C PHE A 414 10.13 4.53 -24.08
N VAL A 415 10.24 5.76 -23.57
CA VAL A 415 9.44 6.88 -24.02
C VAL A 415 10.39 7.93 -24.57
N ASN A 416 10.22 8.22 -25.87
CA ASN A 416 10.98 9.25 -26.57
C ASN A 416 10.10 10.48 -26.78
N ASP A 417 10.71 11.65 -26.88
CA ASP A 417 10.03 12.87 -27.31
C ASP A 417 9.79 12.88 -28.83
N SER A 418 9.14 13.95 -29.32
CA SER A 418 8.88 14.16 -30.75
C SER A 418 10.13 14.32 -31.63
N SER A 419 11.31 14.43 -31.01
CA SER A 419 12.61 14.55 -31.68
C SER A 419 13.44 13.26 -31.59
N GLU A 420 12.80 12.13 -31.24
CA GLU A 420 13.42 10.81 -31.02
C GLU A 420 14.46 10.78 -29.89
N ARG A 421 14.47 11.78 -29.00
CA ARG A 421 15.33 11.79 -27.82
C ARG A 421 14.62 11.06 -26.68
N LEU A 422 15.34 10.14 -26.03
CA LEU A 422 14.86 9.42 -24.85
C LEU A 422 14.62 10.40 -23.69
N ILE A 423 13.39 10.42 -23.17
CA ILE A 423 12.99 11.27 -22.04
C ILE A 423 12.67 10.47 -20.77
N GLU A 424 12.24 9.22 -20.94
CA GLU A 424 11.86 8.35 -19.83
C GLU A 424 12.09 6.88 -20.20
N VAL A 425 12.58 6.12 -19.22
CA VAL A 425 12.59 4.65 -19.25
C VAL A 425 11.84 4.15 -18.03
N PHE A 426 10.92 3.23 -18.23
CA PHE A 426 10.25 2.55 -17.12
C PHE A 426 10.19 1.06 -17.37
N GLY A 427 10.14 0.30 -16.29
CA GLY A 427 10.16 -1.15 -16.39
C GLY A 427 9.59 -1.82 -15.16
N THR A 428 9.44 -3.13 -15.29
CA THR A 428 9.00 -4.01 -14.21
C THR A 428 10.04 -5.09 -13.98
N VAL A 429 10.18 -5.49 -12.73
CA VAL A 429 10.97 -6.62 -12.29
C VAL A 429 10.04 -7.56 -11.56
N GLN A 430 9.95 -8.80 -12.03
CA GLN A 430 9.15 -9.84 -11.38
C GLN A 430 10.06 -10.90 -10.76
N ASP A 431 9.83 -11.24 -9.49
CA ASP A 431 10.47 -12.39 -8.85
C ASP A 431 9.78 -13.68 -9.32
N VAL A 432 10.47 -14.47 -10.13
CA VAL A 432 9.97 -15.74 -10.71
C VAL A 432 10.68 -16.95 -10.10
N THR A 433 11.30 -16.79 -8.93
CA THR A 433 12.07 -17.84 -8.26
C THR A 433 11.22 -19.08 -7.99
N ASP A 434 10.05 -18.93 -7.37
CA ASP A 434 9.20 -20.07 -7.03
C ASP A 434 8.70 -20.83 -8.26
N GLN A 435 8.36 -20.10 -9.33
CA GLN A 435 7.96 -20.69 -10.61
C GLN A 435 9.11 -21.50 -11.22
N LYS A 436 10.32 -20.94 -11.24
CA LYS A 436 11.52 -21.61 -11.75
C LYS A 436 11.89 -22.84 -10.92
N MET A 437 11.85 -22.73 -9.60
CA MET A 437 12.14 -23.84 -8.69
C MET A 437 11.11 -24.96 -8.83
N THR A 438 9.82 -24.64 -9.01
CA THR A 438 8.76 -25.64 -9.23
C THR A 438 8.94 -26.36 -10.56
N GLN A 439 9.24 -25.61 -11.64
CA GLN A 439 9.50 -26.19 -12.96
C GLN A 439 10.73 -27.12 -12.92
N GLN A 440 11.80 -26.69 -12.26
CA GLN A 440 13.02 -27.47 -12.10
C GLN A 440 12.77 -28.72 -11.24
N ALA A 441 12.07 -28.60 -10.13
CA ALA A 441 11.72 -29.72 -9.27
C ALA A 441 10.84 -30.76 -9.99
N LEU A 442 9.93 -30.32 -10.87
CA LEU A 442 9.14 -31.22 -11.71
C LEU A 442 10.03 -32.00 -12.68
N LEU A 443 10.92 -31.32 -13.40
CA LEU A 443 11.88 -31.96 -14.32
C LEU A 443 12.79 -32.95 -13.57
N GLU A 444 13.33 -32.56 -12.42
CA GLU A 444 14.16 -33.43 -11.58
C GLU A 444 13.39 -34.63 -11.03
N SER A 445 12.12 -34.45 -10.68
CA SER A 445 11.23 -35.54 -10.26
C SER A 445 10.92 -36.50 -11.42
N GLU A 446 10.66 -35.99 -12.62
CA GLU A 446 10.45 -36.80 -13.82
C GLU A 446 11.71 -37.60 -14.21
N GLU A 447 12.88 -36.96 -14.17
CA GLU A 447 14.16 -37.64 -14.40
C GLU A 447 14.43 -38.70 -13.33
N ARG A 448 14.13 -38.39 -12.06
CA ARG A 448 14.30 -39.33 -10.93
C ARG A 448 13.39 -40.54 -11.11
N TYR A 449 12.11 -40.35 -11.42
CA TYR A 449 11.19 -41.45 -11.72
C TYR A 449 11.72 -42.30 -12.88
N ARG A 450 12.10 -41.67 -14.00
CA ARG A 450 12.60 -42.40 -15.18
C ARG A 450 13.87 -43.21 -14.86
N LYS A 451 14.80 -42.65 -14.08
CA LYS A 451 16.02 -43.35 -13.67
C LYS A 451 15.73 -44.53 -12.75
N ILE A 452 14.88 -44.36 -11.74
CA ILE A 452 14.50 -45.47 -10.85
C ILE A 452 13.80 -46.55 -11.67
N PHE A 453 12.74 -46.20 -12.39
CA PHE A 453 11.95 -47.14 -13.18
C PHE A 453 12.81 -47.97 -14.16
N GLU A 454 13.77 -47.36 -14.85
CA GLU A 454 14.64 -48.04 -15.83
C GLU A 454 15.83 -48.81 -15.24
N VAL A 455 16.28 -48.48 -14.03
CA VAL A 455 17.45 -49.12 -13.38
C VAL A 455 17.05 -50.30 -12.48
N GLU A 456 15.79 -50.36 -12.04
CA GLU A 456 15.30 -51.46 -11.20
C GLU A 456 15.55 -52.84 -11.83
N SER A 457 16.07 -53.77 -11.02
CA SER A 457 16.47 -55.10 -11.46
C SER A 457 15.29 -56.00 -11.78
N ASP A 458 14.17 -55.80 -11.08
CA ASP A 458 12.94 -56.54 -11.33
C ASP A 458 12.20 -55.95 -12.56
N ALA A 459 11.43 -56.80 -13.23
CA ALA A 459 10.58 -56.37 -14.33
C ALA A 459 9.41 -55.55 -13.78
N LEU A 460 9.38 -54.25 -14.06
CA LEU A 460 8.30 -53.35 -13.66
C LEU A 460 7.37 -53.08 -14.82
N VAL A 461 6.07 -53.28 -14.58
CA VAL A 461 5.00 -52.99 -15.52
C VAL A 461 3.92 -52.14 -14.88
N LEU A 462 3.43 -51.15 -15.61
CA LEU A 462 2.21 -50.40 -15.30
C LEU A 462 1.10 -50.92 -16.19
N LEU A 463 -0.06 -51.24 -15.63
CA LEU A 463 -1.21 -51.72 -16.38
C LEU A 463 -2.52 -51.14 -15.87
N ASP A 464 -3.47 -50.95 -16.78
CA ASP A 464 -4.81 -50.44 -16.49
C ASP A 464 -5.67 -51.55 -15.86
N CYS A 465 -6.29 -51.29 -14.70
CA CYS A 465 -7.12 -52.29 -14.00
C CYS A 465 -8.33 -52.76 -14.81
N ALA A 466 -8.87 -51.91 -15.70
CA ALA A 466 -10.11 -52.21 -16.41
C ALA A 466 -9.87 -53.08 -17.65
N SER A 467 -8.80 -52.79 -18.41
CA SER A 467 -8.46 -53.50 -19.64
C SER A 467 -7.36 -54.55 -19.48
N PHE A 468 -6.63 -54.53 -18.36
CA PHE A 468 -5.39 -55.29 -18.13
C PHE A 468 -4.31 -55.07 -19.20
N GLY A 469 -4.41 -53.99 -19.99
CA GLY A 469 -3.41 -53.58 -20.96
C GLY A 469 -2.27 -52.81 -20.30
N PHE A 470 -1.06 -52.96 -20.83
CA PHE A 470 0.12 -52.28 -20.32
C PHE A 470 0.15 -50.79 -20.72
N ILE A 471 0.32 -49.91 -19.73
CA ILE A 471 0.47 -48.47 -19.89
C ILE A 471 1.95 -48.11 -20.06
N ASP A 472 2.83 -48.75 -19.28
CA ASP A 472 4.27 -48.52 -19.36
C ASP A 472 5.06 -49.74 -18.86
N VAL A 473 6.33 -49.83 -19.24
CA VAL A 473 7.20 -50.98 -18.98
C VAL A 473 8.68 -50.57 -18.93
N ASN A 474 9.43 -51.11 -17.96
CA ASN A 474 10.86 -50.83 -17.84
C ASN A 474 11.74 -51.74 -18.71
N LYS A 475 13.01 -51.37 -18.90
CA LYS A 475 13.97 -52.16 -19.68
C LYS A 475 14.16 -53.60 -19.18
N SER A 476 14.08 -53.82 -17.86
CA SER A 476 14.22 -55.15 -17.26
C SER A 476 13.10 -56.10 -17.70
N ALA A 477 11.86 -55.61 -17.76
CA ALA A 477 10.73 -56.37 -18.29
C ALA A 477 10.87 -56.71 -19.77
N LEU A 478 11.31 -55.75 -20.60
CA LEU A 478 11.57 -56.02 -22.03
C LEU A 478 12.63 -57.11 -22.22
N THR A 479 13.70 -57.06 -21.41
CA THR A 479 14.78 -58.04 -21.43
C THR A 479 14.31 -59.41 -20.93
N LEU A 480 13.49 -59.45 -19.88
CA LEU A 480 12.98 -60.69 -19.29
C LEU A 480 12.05 -61.44 -20.24
N TYR A 481 11.13 -60.74 -20.90
CA TYR A 481 10.09 -61.34 -21.75
C TYR A 481 10.46 -61.43 -23.23
N GLY A 482 11.42 -60.61 -23.70
CA GLY A 482 11.93 -60.64 -25.07
C GLY A 482 11.04 -59.94 -26.12
N TYR A 483 10.14 -59.05 -25.71
CA TYR A 483 9.35 -58.20 -26.62
C TYR A 483 9.98 -56.82 -26.79
N SER A 484 9.74 -56.16 -27.93
CA SER A 484 10.00 -54.72 -28.03
C SER A 484 9.01 -53.93 -27.17
N ARG A 485 9.31 -52.65 -26.87
CA ARG A 485 8.39 -51.81 -26.09
C ARG A 485 7.05 -51.65 -26.80
N GLU A 486 7.07 -51.43 -28.12
CA GLU A 486 5.87 -51.28 -28.93
C GLU A 486 5.03 -52.55 -28.95
N GLU A 487 5.67 -53.73 -29.05
CA GLU A 487 4.98 -55.02 -28.98
C GLU A 487 4.39 -55.27 -27.59
N PHE A 488 5.16 -55.01 -26.53
CA PHE A 488 4.76 -55.27 -25.14
C PHE A 488 3.54 -54.44 -24.75
N LEU A 489 3.48 -53.16 -25.15
CA LEU A 489 2.35 -52.27 -24.84
C LEU A 489 1.04 -52.65 -25.57
N GLN A 490 1.10 -53.54 -26.57
CA GLN A 490 -0.09 -54.10 -27.24
C GLN A 490 -0.59 -55.39 -26.58
N LEU A 491 0.16 -55.94 -25.62
CA LEU A 491 -0.23 -57.13 -24.88
C LEU A 491 -1.07 -56.78 -23.65
N THR A 492 -1.70 -57.80 -23.10
CA THR A 492 -2.36 -57.76 -21.80
C THR A 492 -1.63 -58.65 -20.79
N ALA A 493 -1.90 -58.46 -19.51
CA ALA A 493 -1.39 -59.35 -18.45
C ALA A 493 -1.70 -60.84 -18.71
N MET A 494 -2.81 -61.11 -19.40
CA MET A 494 -3.26 -62.47 -19.75
C MET A 494 -2.41 -63.11 -20.85
N ASP A 495 -1.72 -62.32 -21.67
CA ASP A 495 -0.85 -62.84 -22.74
C ASP A 495 0.50 -63.30 -22.21
N LEU A 496 0.95 -62.71 -21.10
CA LEU A 496 2.17 -63.12 -20.40
C LEU A 496 1.97 -64.33 -19.49
N SER A 497 0.73 -64.65 -19.12
CA SER A 497 0.44 -65.78 -18.23
C SER A 497 0.37 -67.12 -18.97
N ALA A 498 1.02 -68.15 -18.43
CA ALA A 498 0.84 -69.53 -18.84
C ALA A 498 -0.39 -70.19 -18.16
N GLU A 499 -0.96 -69.52 -17.15
CA GLU A 499 -2.04 -69.94 -16.25
C GLU A 499 -3.19 -68.92 -16.30
N LYS A 500 -3.83 -68.81 -17.46
CA LYS A 500 -4.77 -67.69 -17.73
C LYS A 500 -5.92 -67.63 -16.72
N ALA A 501 -6.51 -68.78 -16.36
CA ALA A 501 -7.64 -68.82 -15.43
C ALA A 501 -7.26 -68.35 -14.02
N GLU A 502 -6.08 -68.77 -13.53
CA GLU A 502 -5.56 -68.37 -12.22
C GLU A 502 -5.13 -66.89 -12.19
N THR A 503 -4.66 -66.35 -13.32
CA THR A 503 -4.34 -64.93 -13.46
C THR A 503 -5.60 -64.06 -13.46
N GLU A 504 -6.67 -64.47 -14.16
CA GLU A 504 -7.96 -63.76 -14.16
C GLU A 504 -8.59 -63.72 -12.76
N GLN A 505 -8.51 -64.83 -12.03
CA GLN A 505 -8.99 -64.90 -10.65
C GLN A 505 -8.15 -64.03 -9.69
N ALA A 506 -6.83 -63.99 -9.86
CA ALA A 506 -5.96 -63.17 -9.02
C ALA A 506 -6.15 -61.66 -9.27
N LEU A 507 -6.32 -61.27 -10.55
CA LEU A 507 -6.58 -59.88 -10.95
C LEU A 507 -7.95 -59.39 -10.44
N SER A 508 -8.96 -60.26 -10.36
CA SER A 508 -10.29 -59.91 -9.85
C SER A 508 -10.40 -59.88 -8.31
N THR A 509 -9.48 -60.52 -7.59
CA THR A 509 -9.49 -60.61 -6.11
C THR A 509 -8.57 -59.62 -5.40
N ASN A 510 -7.88 -58.76 -6.15
CA ASN A 510 -7.07 -57.63 -5.65
C ASN A 510 -5.97 -58.06 -4.64
N ILE A 511 -5.31 -59.19 -4.91
CA ILE A 511 -4.28 -59.76 -4.04
C ILE A 511 -2.95 -59.01 -4.23
N ALA A 512 -2.43 -58.39 -3.16
CA ALA A 512 -1.21 -57.57 -3.19
C ALA A 512 0.09 -58.37 -3.48
N HIS A 513 0.10 -59.67 -3.21
CA HIS A 513 1.26 -60.53 -3.41
C HIS A 513 0.86 -61.90 -3.93
N VAL A 514 1.43 -62.31 -5.06
CA VAL A 514 1.22 -63.64 -5.63
C VAL A 514 2.56 -64.38 -5.66
N SER A 515 2.72 -65.35 -4.74
CA SER A 515 4.01 -65.98 -4.43
C SER A 515 4.58 -66.88 -5.52
N LEU A 516 3.75 -67.45 -6.40
CA LEU A 516 4.22 -68.26 -7.53
C LEU A 516 3.17 -68.25 -8.64
N ARG A 517 3.60 -67.88 -9.84
CA ARG A 517 2.84 -67.98 -11.10
C ARG A 517 3.74 -68.45 -12.22
N TRP A 518 3.15 -69.00 -13.27
CA TRP A 518 3.89 -69.37 -14.46
C TRP A 518 3.62 -68.37 -15.58
N HIS A 519 4.68 -67.70 -16.03
CA HIS A 519 4.63 -66.77 -17.14
C HIS A 519 5.28 -67.37 -18.39
N ARG A 520 4.97 -66.80 -19.55
CA ARG A 520 5.45 -67.22 -20.86
C ARG A 520 6.19 -66.07 -21.55
N LYS A 521 7.39 -66.34 -22.05
CA LYS A 521 8.19 -65.40 -22.85
C LYS A 521 7.74 -65.43 -24.32
N LYS A 522 8.21 -64.47 -25.12
CA LYS A 522 7.94 -64.40 -26.57
C LYS A 522 8.34 -65.67 -27.34
N ASP A 523 9.42 -66.32 -26.92
CA ASP A 523 9.93 -67.57 -27.52
C ASP A 523 9.12 -68.82 -27.11
N GLY A 524 8.10 -68.66 -26.26
CA GLY A 524 7.26 -69.73 -25.75
C GLY A 524 7.76 -70.38 -24.45
N THR A 525 8.93 -69.99 -23.93
CA THR A 525 9.48 -70.52 -22.68
C THR A 525 8.56 -70.19 -21.51
N VAL A 526 8.17 -71.22 -20.76
CA VAL A 526 7.37 -71.09 -19.53
C VAL A 526 8.30 -71.13 -18.31
N PHE A 527 8.17 -70.16 -17.42
CA PHE A 527 9.06 -69.97 -16.28
C PHE A 527 8.30 -69.46 -15.04
N PRO A 528 8.76 -69.82 -13.83
CA PRO A 528 8.11 -69.39 -12.60
C PRO A 528 8.48 -67.93 -12.27
N VAL A 529 7.47 -67.16 -11.90
CA VAL A 529 7.60 -65.77 -11.46
C VAL A 529 6.94 -65.53 -10.11
N GLU A 530 7.53 -64.63 -9.35
CA GLU A 530 6.92 -64.01 -8.18
C GLU A 530 6.43 -62.61 -8.57
N ILE A 531 5.21 -62.24 -8.17
CA ILE A 531 4.59 -60.97 -8.54
C ILE A 531 4.14 -60.24 -7.28
N ALA A 532 4.73 -59.06 -7.06
CA ALA A 532 4.27 -58.10 -6.05
C ALA A 532 3.55 -56.97 -6.78
N SER A 533 2.35 -56.61 -6.34
CA SER A 533 1.57 -55.56 -7.00
C SER A 533 0.89 -54.62 -6.02
N THR A 534 0.78 -53.36 -6.43
CA THR A 534 -0.01 -52.34 -5.74
C THR A 534 -0.77 -51.53 -6.77
N TYR A 535 -1.85 -50.86 -6.35
CA TYR A 535 -2.64 -49.98 -7.20
C TYR A 535 -2.66 -48.55 -6.67
N PHE A 536 -2.78 -47.60 -7.59
CA PHE A 536 -2.94 -46.17 -7.28
C PHE A 536 -3.79 -45.50 -8.35
N ASP A 537 -4.34 -44.33 -8.05
CA ASP A 537 -5.02 -43.51 -9.04
C ASP A 537 -4.00 -42.78 -9.92
N TYR A 538 -4.06 -43.03 -11.21
CA TYR A 538 -3.27 -42.32 -12.20
C TYR A 538 -4.19 -41.78 -13.31
N LYS A 539 -4.29 -40.45 -13.40
CA LYS A 539 -5.13 -39.75 -14.38
C LYS A 539 -6.61 -40.19 -14.36
N GLY A 540 -7.15 -40.48 -13.17
CA GLY A 540 -8.54 -40.92 -13.00
C GLY A 540 -8.79 -42.37 -13.39
N ARG A 541 -7.73 -43.16 -13.56
CA ARG A 541 -7.79 -44.61 -13.80
C ARG A 541 -7.07 -45.34 -12.68
N THR A 542 -7.69 -46.38 -12.15
CA THR A 542 -7.00 -47.30 -11.24
C THR A 542 -5.93 -48.03 -12.05
N THR A 543 -4.67 -47.83 -11.66
CA THR A 543 -3.49 -48.38 -12.35
C THR A 543 -2.74 -49.30 -11.40
N HIS A 544 -2.43 -50.51 -11.85
CA HIS A 544 -1.52 -51.42 -11.14
C HIS A 544 -0.08 -51.14 -11.53
N VAL A 545 0.80 -51.12 -10.53
CA VAL A 545 2.24 -51.37 -10.71
C VAL A 545 2.52 -52.77 -10.22
N ALA A 546 3.10 -53.59 -11.08
CA ALA A 546 3.55 -54.93 -10.73
C ALA A 546 5.07 -55.05 -10.91
N ALA A 547 5.73 -55.56 -9.87
CA ALA A 547 7.11 -56.01 -9.92
C ALA A 547 7.11 -57.53 -10.11
N ILE A 548 7.77 -57.98 -11.17
CA ILE A 548 7.82 -59.38 -11.58
C ILE A 548 9.26 -59.86 -11.50
N ARG A 549 9.49 -60.93 -10.73
CA ARG A 549 10.81 -61.52 -10.52
C ARG A 549 10.84 -62.96 -11.02
N ASP A 550 11.84 -63.29 -11.82
CA ASP A 550 12.12 -64.67 -12.24
C ASP A 550 12.77 -65.44 -11.07
N ILE A 551 12.12 -66.54 -10.64
CA ILE A 551 12.59 -67.38 -9.53
C ILE A 551 13.08 -68.75 -10.00
N SER A 552 13.38 -68.90 -11.29
CA SER A 552 13.88 -70.15 -11.89
C SER A 552 15.15 -70.67 -11.21
N GLU A 553 16.13 -69.80 -10.93
CA GLU A 553 17.38 -70.22 -10.29
C GLU A 553 17.19 -70.63 -8.82
N ARG A 554 16.32 -69.92 -8.10
CA ARG A 554 15.99 -70.24 -6.71
C ARG A 554 15.35 -71.62 -6.62
N ASN A 555 14.32 -71.87 -7.43
CA ASN A 555 13.62 -73.16 -7.42
C ASN A 555 14.55 -74.32 -7.83
N ARG A 556 15.44 -74.11 -8.81
CA ARG A 556 16.44 -75.14 -9.20
C ARG A 556 17.41 -75.45 -8.06
N THR A 557 17.85 -74.44 -7.31
CA THR A 557 18.80 -74.62 -6.20
C THR A 557 18.14 -75.37 -5.05
N GLU A 558 16.90 -75.02 -4.70
CA GLU A 558 16.12 -75.74 -3.68
C GLU A 558 15.83 -77.19 -4.08
N GLU A 559 15.49 -77.45 -5.36
CA GLU A 559 15.24 -78.80 -5.85
C GLU A 559 16.51 -79.68 -5.86
N VAL A 560 17.66 -79.10 -6.28
CA VAL A 560 18.96 -79.79 -6.24
C VAL A 560 19.37 -80.11 -4.80
N LEU A 561 19.17 -79.18 -3.87
CA LEU A 561 19.46 -79.39 -2.46
C LEU A 561 18.60 -80.51 -1.87
N CYS A 562 17.31 -80.50 -2.16
CA CYS A 562 16.38 -81.55 -1.73
C CYS A 562 16.80 -82.94 -2.24
N LYS A 563 17.04 -83.07 -3.56
CA LYS A 563 17.50 -84.34 -4.17
C LYS A 563 18.85 -84.81 -3.64
N SER A 564 19.76 -83.88 -3.32
CA SER A 564 21.05 -84.21 -2.70
C SER A 564 20.87 -84.75 -1.29
N ASN A 565 19.99 -84.14 -0.49
CA ASN A 565 19.70 -84.56 0.88
C ASN A 565 19.02 -85.95 0.92
N GLU A 566 18.06 -86.19 0.03
CA GLU A 566 17.41 -87.51 -0.13
C GLU A 566 18.44 -88.60 -0.48
N ARG A 567 19.35 -88.32 -1.42
CA ARG A 567 20.41 -89.26 -1.82
C ARG A 567 21.38 -89.58 -0.69
N LEU A 568 21.78 -88.57 0.09
CA LEU A 568 22.65 -88.76 1.25
C LEU A 568 21.98 -89.64 2.31
N THR A 569 20.70 -89.38 2.60
CA THR A 569 19.91 -90.18 3.54
C THR A 569 19.82 -91.64 3.10
N MET A 570 19.52 -91.90 1.83
CA MET A 570 19.47 -93.28 1.30
C MET A 570 20.83 -93.99 1.36
N ALA A 571 21.93 -93.29 1.07
CA ALA A 571 23.27 -93.87 1.11
C ALA A 571 23.72 -94.25 2.53
N LEU A 572 23.41 -93.42 3.53
CA LEU A 572 23.67 -93.71 4.95
C LEU A 572 22.87 -94.93 5.43
N ALA A 573 21.57 -94.96 5.13
CA ALA A 573 20.72 -96.09 5.47
C ALA A 573 21.18 -97.42 4.83
N ALA A 574 21.54 -97.40 3.53
CA ALA A 574 21.99 -98.61 2.82
C ALA A 574 23.33 -99.15 3.32
N SER A 575 24.23 -98.28 3.79
CA SER A 575 25.56 -98.66 4.30
C SER A 575 25.57 -99.05 5.78
N LYS A 576 24.42 -98.94 6.47
CA LYS A 576 24.29 -99.09 7.93
C LYS A 576 25.29 -98.22 8.68
N MET A 577 25.56 -97.03 8.15
CA MET A 577 26.44 -96.05 8.77
C MET A 577 25.59 -94.93 9.36
N GLY A 578 25.85 -94.60 10.62
CA GLY A 578 25.30 -93.41 11.24
C GLY A 578 26.28 -92.25 11.19
N VAL A 579 25.75 -91.03 11.15
CA VAL A 579 26.55 -89.80 11.23
C VAL A 579 26.37 -89.21 12.61
N TRP A 580 27.46 -88.74 13.19
CA TRP A 580 27.44 -88.04 14.46
C TRP A 580 28.24 -86.74 14.37
N GLU A 581 27.83 -85.77 15.16
CA GLU A 581 28.49 -84.48 15.33
C GLU A 581 28.59 -84.16 16.82
N LEU A 582 29.77 -83.75 17.27
CA LEU A 582 30.04 -83.31 18.63
C LEU A 582 30.51 -81.86 18.58
N ASP A 583 29.75 -80.96 19.18
CA ASP A 583 30.16 -79.59 19.44
C ASP A 583 31.14 -79.57 20.63
N LEU A 584 32.38 -79.13 20.37
CA LEU A 584 33.45 -79.13 21.36
C LEU A 584 33.34 -77.99 22.39
N GLN A 585 32.49 -76.99 22.15
CA GLN A 585 32.25 -75.88 23.09
C GLN A 585 31.13 -76.22 24.07
N THR A 586 30.04 -76.78 23.56
CA THR A 586 28.84 -77.10 24.36
C THR A 586 28.82 -78.53 24.87
N ASN A 587 29.69 -79.39 24.33
CA ASN A 587 29.72 -80.84 24.54
C ASN A 587 28.44 -81.55 24.09
N ALA A 588 27.65 -80.89 23.22
CA ALA A 588 26.43 -81.43 22.65
C ALA A 588 26.75 -82.39 21.49
N VAL A 589 26.08 -83.53 21.48
CA VAL A 589 26.21 -84.58 20.49
C VAL A 589 24.90 -84.71 19.72
N LEU A 590 25.01 -84.58 18.40
CA LEU A 590 23.93 -84.80 17.45
C LEU A 590 24.16 -86.12 16.72
N TRP A 591 23.12 -86.93 16.65
CA TRP A 591 23.15 -88.25 16.02
C TRP A 591 22.15 -88.32 14.87
N SER A 592 22.54 -88.96 13.79
CA SER A 592 21.59 -89.38 12.76
C SER A 592 20.71 -90.51 13.29
N PRO A 593 19.50 -90.72 12.73
CA PRO A 593 18.60 -91.80 13.15
C PRO A 593 19.28 -93.18 13.18
N GLU A 594 20.20 -93.44 12.25
CA GLU A 594 20.93 -94.71 12.16
C GLU A 594 21.88 -94.94 13.34
N VAL A 595 22.46 -93.88 13.95
CA VAL A 595 23.30 -94.03 15.15
C VAL A 595 22.46 -94.54 16.31
N HIS A 596 21.25 -94.01 16.49
CA HIS A 596 20.30 -94.47 17.51
C HIS A 596 20.00 -95.98 17.39
N ASP A 597 19.83 -96.47 16.15
CA ASP A 597 19.64 -97.90 15.86
C ASP A 597 20.90 -98.73 16.15
N ILE A 598 22.09 -98.21 15.83
CA ILE A 598 23.38 -98.88 16.09
C ILE A 598 23.63 -99.02 17.59
N VAL A 599 23.37 -97.99 18.39
CA VAL A 599 23.62 -98.00 19.83
C VAL A 599 22.46 -98.58 20.65
N GLY A 600 21.28 -98.73 20.04
CA GLY A 600 20.09 -99.30 20.68
C GLY A 600 19.37 -98.36 21.65
N LEU A 601 19.52 -97.03 21.48
CA LEU A 601 18.90 -96.00 22.33
C LEU A 601 17.90 -95.17 21.53
N LYS A 602 16.63 -95.16 21.99
CA LYS A 602 15.59 -94.28 21.44
C LYS A 602 15.65 -92.86 21.99
N GLU A 603 16.06 -92.73 23.25
CA GLU A 603 16.25 -91.45 23.92
C GLU A 603 17.73 -91.34 24.29
N PHE A 604 18.34 -90.22 23.89
CA PHE A 604 19.73 -89.90 24.13
C PHE A 604 19.77 -88.47 24.64
N ASP A 605 20.52 -88.23 25.70
CA ASP A 605 20.58 -86.90 26.34
C ASP A 605 21.40 -85.88 25.55
N GLY A 606 21.99 -86.30 24.42
CA GLY A 606 22.73 -85.42 23.53
C GLY A 606 24.07 -84.99 24.08
N THR A 607 24.70 -85.77 24.98
CA THR A 607 26.00 -85.42 25.56
C THR A 607 27.08 -86.45 25.27
N PHE A 608 28.34 -86.01 25.19
CA PHE A 608 29.46 -86.93 25.07
C PHE A 608 29.58 -87.89 26.27
N ALA A 609 29.19 -87.42 27.46
CA ALA A 609 29.22 -88.24 28.67
C ALA A 609 28.31 -89.46 28.57
N ALA A 610 27.08 -89.30 28.08
CA ALA A 610 26.17 -90.44 27.89
C ALA A 610 26.64 -91.41 26.80
N PHE A 611 27.30 -90.91 25.75
CA PHE A 611 27.96 -91.79 24.80
C PHE A 611 29.10 -92.59 25.45
N ALA A 612 29.90 -91.93 26.31
CA ALA A 612 31.02 -92.57 26.99
C ALA A 612 30.57 -93.68 27.96
N GLU A 613 29.37 -93.60 28.54
CA GLU A 613 28.79 -94.66 29.38
C GLU A 613 28.50 -95.95 28.60
N LEU A 614 28.30 -95.87 27.28
CA LEU A 614 28.08 -97.03 26.42
C LEU A 614 29.38 -97.71 25.99
N LEU A 615 30.54 -97.06 26.17
CA LEU A 615 31.82 -97.64 25.78
C LEU A 615 32.16 -98.83 26.67
N HIS A 616 32.73 -99.88 26.07
CA HIS A 616 33.27 -100.99 26.85
C HIS A 616 34.39 -100.47 27.78
N PRO A 617 34.45 -100.89 29.07
CA PRO A 617 35.42 -100.36 30.04
C PRO A 617 36.88 -100.39 29.57
N ASP A 618 37.28 -101.47 28.90
CA ASP A 618 38.63 -101.63 28.32
C ASP A 618 38.96 -100.60 27.22
N ASP A 619 37.95 -100.06 26.52
CA ASP A 619 38.13 -99.22 25.33
C ASP A 619 37.91 -97.72 25.64
N ALA A 620 37.36 -97.37 26.81
CA ALA A 620 37.01 -95.99 27.17
C ALA A 620 38.21 -95.02 27.19
N GLU A 621 39.34 -95.46 27.76
CA GLU A 621 40.57 -94.65 27.79
C GLU A 621 41.18 -94.49 26.38
N HIS A 622 41.10 -95.55 25.56
CA HIS A 622 41.56 -95.54 24.18
C HIS A 622 40.80 -94.52 23.34
N VAL A 623 39.46 -94.59 23.33
CA VAL A 623 38.59 -93.72 22.52
C VAL A 623 38.78 -92.25 22.89
N THR A 624 38.83 -91.94 24.20
CA THR A 624 39.07 -90.58 24.69
C THR A 624 40.45 -90.06 24.27
N GLY A 625 41.48 -90.91 24.33
CA GLY A 625 42.83 -90.57 23.89
C GLY A 625 42.92 -90.31 22.37
N THR A 626 42.25 -91.12 21.56
CA THR A 626 42.18 -90.96 20.10
C THR A 626 41.47 -89.65 19.73
N LEU A 627 40.37 -89.32 20.40
CA LEU A 627 39.62 -88.09 20.16
C LEU A 627 40.47 -86.83 20.44
N ASN A 628 41.14 -86.80 21.60
CA ASN A 628 42.03 -85.70 21.97
C ASN A 628 43.19 -85.52 20.98
N ARG A 629 43.75 -86.62 20.49
CA ARG A 629 44.81 -86.59 19.47
C ARG A 629 44.29 -86.04 18.14
N ALA A 630 43.09 -86.42 17.71
CA ALA A 630 42.52 -85.94 16.46
C ALA A 630 42.35 -84.41 16.45
N VAL A 631 41.89 -83.83 17.57
CA VAL A 631 41.77 -82.37 17.73
C VAL A 631 43.15 -81.70 17.69
N ALA A 632 44.16 -82.30 18.32
CA ALA A 632 45.51 -81.74 18.36
C ALA A 632 46.24 -81.78 16.99
N VAL A 633 46.09 -82.89 16.25
CA VAL A 633 46.82 -83.15 14.99
C VAL A 633 46.09 -82.61 13.76
N ARG A 634 44.78 -82.30 13.88
CA ARG A 634 43.91 -81.78 12.79
C ARG A 634 43.79 -82.72 11.58
N GLU A 635 43.92 -84.01 11.81
CA GLU A 635 43.79 -85.03 10.78
C GLU A 635 42.54 -85.88 11.01
N ASN A 636 42.11 -86.57 9.95
CA ASN A 636 41.07 -87.59 10.05
C ASN A 636 41.60 -88.75 10.90
N TYR A 637 40.76 -89.30 11.77
CA TYR A 637 41.11 -90.44 12.59
C TYR A 637 40.13 -91.58 12.35
N THR A 638 40.65 -92.80 12.45
CA THR A 638 39.85 -94.03 12.46
C THR A 638 40.02 -94.71 13.79
N ASP A 639 38.94 -95.27 14.33
CA ASP A 639 38.96 -96.00 15.58
C ASP A 639 38.06 -97.24 15.48
N GLU A 640 38.45 -98.34 16.13
CA GLU A 640 37.64 -99.55 16.29
C GLU A 640 37.50 -99.84 17.78
N PHE A 641 36.29 -99.71 18.30
CA PHE A 641 36.01 -99.87 19.72
C PHE A 641 34.71 -100.63 19.96
N ARG A 642 34.56 -101.15 21.17
CA ARG A 642 33.36 -101.86 21.59
C ARG A 642 32.42 -100.93 22.35
N ILE A 643 31.13 -101.11 22.11
CA ILE A 643 30.07 -100.57 22.96
C ILE A 643 29.30 -101.72 23.61
N ILE A 644 28.67 -101.42 24.74
CA ILE A 644 27.69 -102.28 25.41
C ILE A 644 26.35 -101.57 25.30
N ARG A 645 25.42 -102.19 24.57
CA ARG A 645 24.05 -101.69 24.44
C ARG A 645 23.31 -101.82 25.78
N PRO A 646 22.20 -101.07 25.98
CA PRO A 646 21.38 -101.20 27.18
C PRO A 646 20.81 -102.61 27.44
N ASP A 647 20.66 -103.43 26.39
CA ASP A 647 20.25 -104.84 26.49
C ASP A 647 21.39 -105.80 26.89
N GLY A 648 22.60 -105.28 27.09
CA GLY A 648 23.81 -106.01 27.44
C GLY A 648 24.57 -106.58 26.23
N GLU A 649 24.08 -106.38 25.01
CA GLU A 649 24.77 -106.85 23.81
C GLU A 649 26.02 -106.02 23.52
N GLN A 650 27.16 -106.68 23.34
CA GLN A 650 28.40 -106.03 22.94
C GLN A 650 28.47 -105.90 21.41
N ARG A 651 28.70 -104.67 20.92
CA ARG A 651 28.90 -104.38 19.49
C ARG A 651 30.28 -103.79 19.24
N TRP A 652 30.88 -104.14 18.11
CA TRP A 652 32.09 -103.50 17.60
C TRP A 652 31.71 -102.40 16.62
N LEU A 653 32.21 -101.20 16.84
CA LEU A 653 31.99 -100.06 15.98
C LEU A 653 33.29 -99.65 15.31
N PHE A 654 33.22 -99.37 14.01
CA PHE A 654 34.25 -98.67 13.27
C PHE A 654 33.83 -97.22 13.14
N ASN A 655 34.65 -96.32 13.66
CA ASN A 655 34.44 -94.89 13.62
C ASN A 655 35.47 -94.23 12.71
N LEU A 656 35.01 -93.29 11.89
CA LEU A 656 35.85 -92.39 11.11
C LEU A 656 35.40 -90.96 11.43
N GLY A 657 36.28 -90.16 12.02
CA GLY A 657 35.96 -88.79 12.41
C GLY A 657 37.00 -87.78 11.97
N ARG A 658 36.60 -86.50 11.95
CA ARG A 658 37.50 -85.35 11.74
C ARG A 658 37.06 -84.16 12.57
N ALA A 659 38.02 -83.34 12.99
CA ALA A 659 37.75 -82.06 13.63
C ALA A 659 37.58 -80.95 12.58
N THR A 660 36.64 -80.05 12.82
CA THR A 660 36.42 -78.81 12.07
C THR A 660 36.84 -77.63 12.93
N PHE A 661 37.28 -76.54 12.30
CA PHE A 661 37.87 -75.39 12.99
C PHE A 661 37.21 -74.08 12.51
N ASP A 662 37.17 -73.07 13.39
CA ASP A 662 36.71 -71.73 13.04
C ASP A 662 37.74 -70.97 12.18
N LYS A 663 37.40 -69.75 11.76
CA LYS A 663 38.30 -68.87 10.99
C LYS A 663 39.59 -68.49 11.76
N ASN A 664 39.59 -68.62 13.08
CA ASN A 664 40.72 -68.34 13.97
C ASN A 664 41.55 -69.59 14.29
N GLY A 665 41.15 -70.75 13.77
CA GLY A 665 41.81 -72.03 13.99
C GLY A 665 41.45 -72.71 15.32
N ASN A 666 40.42 -72.28 16.05
CA ASN A 666 39.92 -73.00 17.22
C ASN A 666 39.03 -74.18 16.79
N PRO A 667 39.10 -75.33 17.47
CA PRO A 667 38.26 -76.47 17.15
C PRO A 667 36.78 -76.16 17.47
N LEU A 668 35.89 -76.42 16.51
CA LEU A 668 34.44 -76.18 16.61
C LEU A 668 33.68 -77.49 16.83
N HIS A 669 33.71 -78.39 15.84
CA HIS A 669 32.96 -79.64 15.87
C HIS A 669 33.83 -80.83 15.50
N LEU A 670 33.58 -81.98 16.11
CA LEU A 670 34.01 -83.28 15.58
C LEU A 670 32.84 -83.89 14.83
N ILE A 671 33.03 -84.19 13.55
CA ILE A 671 32.02 -84.87 12.73
C ILE A 671 32.58 -86.19 12.25
N GLY A 672 31.73 -87.22 12.23
CA GLY A 672 32.17 -88.54 11.83
C GLY A 672 31.05 -89.47 11.44
N THR A 673 31.46 -90.64 10.98
CA THR A 673 30.59 -91.77 10.66
C THR A 673 30.93 -92.94 11.55
N VAL A 674 29.90 -93.67 12.00
CA VAL A 674 30.04 -94.89 12.77
C VAL A 674 29.34 -96.04 12.08
N GLN A 675 30.00 -97.20 12.01
CA GLN A 675 29.49 -98.41 11.39
C GLN A 675 29.58 -99.59 12.37
N ASP A 676 28.51 -100.38 12.49
CA ASP A 676 28.57 -101.65 13.21
C ASP A 676 29.35 -102.70 12.40
N ILE A 677 30.51 -103.10 12.91
CA ILE A 677 31.40 -104.11 12.34
C ILE A 677 31.41 -105.41 13.17
N THR A 678 30.42 -105.62 14.05
CA THR A 678 30.34 -106.80 14.92
C THR A 678 30.34 -108.10 14.13
N GLU A 679 29.55 -108.17 13.06
CA GLU A 679 29.50 -109.35 12.20
C GLU A 679 30.87 -109.67 11.59
N ARG A 680 31.57 -108.64 11.10
CA ARG A 680 32.94 -108.76 10.57
C ARG A 680 33.90 -109.29 11.62
N LYS A 681 33.90 -108.72 12.84
CA LYS A 681 34.77 -109.18 13.94
C LYS A 681 34.46 -110.60 14.40
N GLN A 682 33.18 -110.99 14.44
CA GLN A 682 32.77 -112.36 14.76
C GLN A 682 33.25 -113.36 13.70
N ILE A 683 33.23 -112.99 12.42
CA ILE A 683 33.77 -113.82 11.33
C ILE A 683 35.28 -113.93 11.44
N GLU A 684 35.99 -112.82 11.66
CA GLU A 684 37.46 -112.80 11.86
C GLU A 684 37.87 -113.68 13.04
N GLU A 685 37.16 -113.60 14.18
CA GLU A 685 37.50 -114.42 15.36
C GLU A 685 37.16 -115.90 15.16
N LYS A 686 36.04 -116.23 14.50
CA LYS A 686 35.74 -117.62 14.12
C LYS A 686 36.83 -118.18 13.21
N LEU A 687 37.31 -117.38 12.25
CA LEU A 687 38.41 -117.76 11.37
C LEU A 687 39.70 -117.95 12.16
N ARG A 688 40.06 -117.01 13.03
CA ARG A 688 41.25 -117.09 13.89
C ARG A 688 41.23 -118.31 14.81
N LEU A 689 40.10 -118.56 15.48
CA LEU A 689 39.93 -119.74 16.34
C LEU A 689 39.99 -121.04 15.52
N SER A 690 39.44 -121.05 14.31
CA SER A 690 39.58 -122.17 13.38
C SER A 690 41.04 -122.40 13.01
N GLU A 691 41.77 -121.36 12.61
CA GLU A 691 43.20 -121.43 12.27
C GLU A 691 44.06 -121.88 13.44
N VAL A 692 43.84 -121.36 14.66
CA VAL A 692 44.56 -121.78 15.86
C VAL A 692 44.25 -123.23 16.20
N LYS A 693 42.98 -123.67 16.08
CA LYS A 693 42.61 -125.08 16.27
C LYS A 693 43.29 -125.98 15.24
N PHE A 694 43.29 -125.59 13.96
CA PHE A 694 43.99 -126.33 12.90
C PHE A 694 45.51 -126.36 13.17
N SER A 695 46.15 -125.22 13.40
CA SER A 695 47.60 -125.10 13.67
C SER A 695 48.03 -125.93 14.89
N THR A 696 47.24 -125.90 15.97
CA THR A 696 47.50 -126.70 17.16
C THR A 696 47.36 -128.18 16.84
N ALA A 697 46.27 -128.62 16.20
CA ALA A 697 46.10 -130.01 15.77
C ALA A 697 47.25 -130.52 14.88
N PHE A 698 47.78 -129.68 13.99
CA PHE A 698 48.97 -129.99 13.19
C PHE A 698 50.24 -130.16 14.02
N ARG A 699 50.47 -129.36 15.07
CA ARG A 699 51.70 -129.40 15.88
C ARG A 699 51.78 -130.55 16.87
N ILE A 700 50.64 -131.04 17.39
CA ILE A 700 50.61 -132.13 18.40
C ILE A 700 50.35 -133.51 17.79
N SER A 701 50.14 -133.62 16.48
CA SER A 701 49.95 -134.92 15.81
C SER A 701 51.28 -135.69 15.74
N PRO A 702 51.36 -136.92 16.29
CA PRO A 702 52.54 -137.78 16.13
C PRO A 702 52.65 -138.41 14.72
N ASP A 703 51.60 -138.30 13.90
CA ASP A 703 51.53 -138.83 12.54
C ASP A 703 51.64 -137.72 11.48
N SER A 704 52.21 -138.04 10.30
CA SER A 704 52.31 -137.13 9.17
C SER A 704 50.93 -136.81 8.57
N ILE A 705 50.51 -135.55 8.62
CA ILE A 705 49.24 -135.09 8.02
C ILE A 705 49.50 -134.52 6.62
N ASN A 706 48.80 -135.05 5.61
CA ASN A 706 48.88 -134.61 4.21
C ASN A 706 47.54 -133.99 3.77
N ILE A 707 47.53 -132.70 3.38
CA ILE A 707 46.31 -132.01 2.91
C ILE A 707 46.28 -132.04 1.38
N ASN A 708 45.30 -132.73 0.80
CA ASN A 708 45.01 -132.67 -0.62
C ASN A 708 43.81 -131.76 -0.89
N ARG A 709 43.99 -130.75 -1.76
CA ARG A 709 42.90 -129.87 -2.21
C ARG A 709 42.03 -130.62 -3.22
N LEU A 710 40.81 -131.00 -2.83
CA LEU A 710 39.82 -131.54 -3.76
C LEU A 710 39.21 -130.36 -4.53
N CYS A 711 39.43 -130.30 -5.86
CA CYS A 711 38.71 -129.36 -6.72
C CYS A 711 37.21 -129.72 -6.72
N PRO A 712 36.30 -128.76 -6.49
CA PRO A 712 34.87 -128.98 -6.71
C PRO A 712 34.61 -129.16 -8.21
N LYS A 713 33.73 -130.10 -8.57
CA LYS A 713 33.24 -130.31 -9.94
C LYS A 713 32.27 -129.22 -10.37
#